data_AF-A0A1F6NXE0-F1
#
_entry.id   AF-A0A1F6NXE0-F1
#
_cell.length_a   1.000
_cell.length_b   1.000
_cell.length_c   1.000
_cell.angle_alpha   90.00
_cell.angle_beta   90.00
_cell.angle_gamma   90.00
#
_symmetry.space_group_name_H-M   'P 1'
#
loop_
_entity.id
_entity.type
_entity.pdbx_description
1 polymer ?
#
loop_
_entity_poly.entity_id
_entity_poly.type
_entity_poly.pdbx_seq_one_letter_code
_entity_poly.pdbx_strand_id
1 'polypeptide(L)'
;MNLKRTLTKITVAGLILTTIWPNFVFAQSNFDPNLIISDSQLQDFSSWGISDVQNFLDARGSYLRNYTTATASGAVKSAAEIIYDSARTYQINPKYILVTLQKEQSLVTDDSPTQKQLDWATGYAVCDSCSMDDPKIQSKKGFANQVENAAGIMRWYYDHTTHPVVKQKDRSIFIDNTPVVPQSWATAFLYTYTPHLHGNQNFKRIWDTWFSQVYPDGSLLKNASSSEIYLIQNGKKRKFASMSALVSRYDPKMTIVVPVAELSNYQDGPTINLSNYSILKTGGGRYYLLDYDTLRPFESEAVVGKLGYNPGEIVDIADADTADYELGATITASTAAPLGAIYQITDAGDVYYLLKNNELRPIVDRRVIDINFKNLKIEKHLRADLTKFNIVYDVVNYKDGTLVRSDLGGPIYVVAGGQKRKISDNETFRAFGYDLKNVVVAPDTTLGFLKTGEPLYLNASLLSAREKYLGDSAATVEDLFATNLPAYLVAEYPSGRILSGKNIDTIRSIASLTKLITAYEAINNGFDLEKTTTYSKNKHEAYGNLLNLAEGETINNRDLLGTMLIASVNNTARMVASATNLGEEGVIKSANERLLLWGADNSKIVDTSGLDANNKSTARDLLKIFTKILDNEILKETLSKTEYSFKEVLNKNKVSTHKFKNSNYLTYAKGLNYKILASKTGYTSEAGSTLIMLLENKIDKQQYTIITMGGPNYKNRFVEPDKIARWVIEKDGDLAGTKAIDTTVKSAVFRFDKNLKNGDNNEDVRQLQLTLKKLGYFTYPTATGKFGAITKDAVVKFQKAKKLPAVGIVGPATRAVLNKL
;
A
#
# COMPACT_ATOMS: atom_id res chain seq x y z
N MET A 1 55.04 4.13 -68.63
CA MET A 1 56.24 4.02 -67.78
C MET A 1 55.84 3.29 -66.50
N ASN A 2 56.63 2.29 -66.14
CA ASN A 2 56.33 1.26 -65.15
C ASN A 2 56.85 1.66 -63.76
N LEU A 3 56.38 0.93 -62.73
CA LEU A 3 57.04 0.63 -61.45
C LEU A 3 56.89 1.56 -60.21
N LYS A 4 56.06 1.05 -59.28
CA LYS A 4 56.40 0.43 -57.98
C LYS A 4 57.15 1.19 -56.87
N ARG A 5 56.60 0.92 -55.66
CA ARG A 5 57.18 0.86 -54.29
C ARG A 5 57.36 2.23 -53.62
N THR A 6 56.92 2.46 -52.38
CA THR A 6 57.12 1.60 -51.21
C THR A 6 56.11 1.94 -50.10
N LEU A 7 55.59 0.91 -49.42
CA LEU A 7 54.90 1.03 -48.14
C LEU A 7 55.86 1.58 -47.06
N THR A 8 55.38 2.47 -46.19
CA THR A 8 55.87 2.53 -44.81
C THR A 8 54.69 2.74 -43.87
N LYS A 9 54.65 1.88 -42.86
CA LYS A 9 53.59 1.68 -41.87
C LYS A 9 53.46 2.91 -40.97
N ILE A 10 52.27 3.47 -40.87
CA ILE A 10 51.86 4.22 -39.68
C ILE A 10 50.87 3.32 -38.94
N THR A 11 51.37 2.73 -37.86
CA THR A 11 50.58 2.01 -36.86
C THR A 11 49.69 3.03 -36.15
N VAL A 12 48.49 3.28 -36.67
CA VAL A 12 47.44 3.93 -35.87
C VAL A 12 46.90 2.84 -34.96
N ALA A 13 47.43 2.78 -33.74
CA ALA A 13 46.75 2.14 -32.63
C ALA A 13 45.43 2.86 -32.45
N GLY A 14 44.36 2.30 -33.02
CA GLY A 14 43.00 2.71 -32.69
C GLY A 14 42.83 2.50 -31.19
N LEU A 15 42.75 3.61 -30.45
CA LEU A 15 42.23 3.59 -29.09
C LEU A 15 40.82 3.01 -29.20
N ILE A 16 40.69 1.73 -28.83
CA ILE A 16 39.40 1.13 -28.52
C ILE A 16 38.92 1.91 -27.29
N LEU A 17 38.12 2.94 -27.52
CA LEU A 17 37.22 3.47 -26.51
C LEU A 17 36.25 2.34 -26.19
N THR A 18 36.64 1.50 -25.23
CA THR A 18 35.70 0.64 -24.52
C THR A 18 34.77 1.60 -23.80
N THR A 19 33.62 1.85 -24.41
CA THR A 19 32.46 2.37 -23.71
C THR A 19 32.12 1.33 -22.65
N ILE A 20 32.69 1.51 -21.46
CA ILE A 20 32.23 0.83 -20.26
C ILE A 20 30.85 1.40 -20.00
N TRP A 21 29.83 0.78 -20.61
CA TRP A 21 28.48 0.92 -20.10
C TRP A 21 28.56 0.49 -18.64
N PRO A 22 28.02 1.27 -17.68
CA PRO A 22 27.80 0.72 -16.36
C PRO A 22 26.96 -0.53 -16.58
N ASN A 23 27.57 -1.70 -16.36
CA ASN A 23 26.83 -2.92 -16.17
C ASN A 23 25.97 -2.63 -14.93
N PHE A 24 24.74 -2.20 -15.16
CA PHE A 24 23.72 -2.29 -14.14
C PHE A 24 23.63 -3.77 -13.81
N VAL A 25 24.30 -4.18 -12.75
CA VAL A 25 24.01 -5.43 -12.06
C VAL A 25 22.65 -5.20 -11.42
N PHE A 26 21.60 -5.27 -12.24
CA PHE A 26 20.27 -5.57 -11.71
C PHE A 26 20.43 -6.86 -10.94
N ALA A 27 19.94 -6.89 -9.69
CA ALA A 27 19.83 -8.12 -8.93
C ALA A 27 19.22 -9.17 -9.88
N GLN A 28 20.02 -10.16 -10.25
CA GLN A 28 19.59 -11.25 -11.09
C GLN A 28 18.42 -11.86 -10.32
N SER A 29 17.19 -11.75 -10.83
CA SER A 29 16.08 -12.50 -10.28
C SER A 29 16.59 -13.93 -10.15
N ASN A 30 16.61 -14.52 -8.95
CA ASN A 30 16.92 -15.93 -8.81
C ASN A 30 15.90 -16.68 -9.67
N PHE A 31 16.28 -17.01 -10.90
CA PHE A 31 15.42 -17.67 -11.83
C PHE A 31 15.28 -19.10 -11.32
N ASP A 32 14.14 -19.40 -10.70
CA ASP A 32 13.79 -20.76 -10.36
C ASP A 32 13.24 -21.43 -11.61
N PRO A 33 13.99 -22.34 -12.25
CA PRO A 33 13.52 -23.03 -13.44
C PRO A 33 12.31 -23.93 -13.14
N ASN A 34 12.07 -24.30 -11.87
CA ASN A 34 10.98 -25.18 -11.48
C ASN A 34 9.65 -24.43 -11.26
N LEU A 35 9.69 -23.11 -11.06
CA LEU A 35 8.50 -22.29 -10.87
C LEU A 35 8.66 -20.91 -11.53
N ILE A 36 8.23 -20.81 -12.78
CA ILE A 36 8.27 -19.55 -13.54
C ILE A 36 7.07 -18.68 -13.14
N ILE A 37 5.85 -19.18 -13.30
CA ILE A 37 4.62 -18.55 -12.81
C ILE A 37 3.66 -19.63 -12.34
N SER A 38 2.75 -19.27 -11.44
CA SER A 38 1.69 -20.16 -10.96
C SER A 38 0.51 -20.27 -11.93
N ASP A 39 -0.32 -21.29 -11.72
CA ASP A 39 -1.55 -21.50 -12.50
C ASP A 39 -2.59 -20.40 -12.31
N SER A 40 -2.68 -19.86 -11.09
CA SER A 40 -3.54 -18.70 -10.82
C SER A 40 -3.06 -17.46 -11.56
N GLN A 41 -1.74 -17.25 -11.65
CA GLN A 41 -1.19 -16.13 -12.42
C GLN A 41 -1.47 -16.25 -13.92
N LEU A 42 -1.34 -17.45 -14.52
CA LEU A 42 -1.59 -17.63 -15.96
C LEU A 42 -3.08 -17.59 -16.31
N GLN A 43 -3.97 -18.05 -15.42
CA GLN A 43 -5.43 -18.07 -15.65
C GLN A 43 -6.18 -16.84 -15.13
N ASP A 44 -5.47 -15.80 -14.63
CA ASP A 44 -6.09 -14.55 -14.19
C ASP A 44 -6.48 -13.65 -15.39
N PHE A 45 -7.39 -14.17 -16.23
CA PHE A 45 -7.90 -13.54 -17.44
C PHE A 45 -8.75 -12.31 -17.17
N SER A 46 -9.26 -12.17 -15.95
CA SER A 46 -10.05 -11.02 -15.52
C SER A 46 -9.22 -9.87 -14.96
N SER A 47 -7.90 -10.04 -14.81
CA SER A 47 -7.04 -9.07 -14.13
C SER A 47 -7.04 -7.67 -14.74
N TRP A 48 -7.24 -7.52 -16.05
CA TRP A 48 -7.24 -6.25 -16.76
C TRP A 48 -8.44 -6.11 -17.72
N GLY A 49 -8.95 -4.89 -17.79
CA GLY A 49 -9.86 -4.42 -18.83
C GLY A 49 -9.11 -3.90 -20.06
N ILE A 50 -9.87 -3.54 -21.11
CA ILE A 50 -9.31 -2.95 -22.34
C ILE A 50 -8.50 -1.69 -22.04
N SER A 51 -9.01 -0.83 -21.14
CA SER A 51 -8.33 0.41 -20.74
C SER A 51 -6.98 0.18 -20.08
N ASP A 52 -6.83 -0.89 -19.30
CA ASP A 52 -5.56 -1.19 -18.62
C ASP A 52 -4.50 -1.62 -19.64
N VAL A 53 -4.89 -2.45 -20.62
CA VAL A 53 -4.00 -2.83 -21.73
C VAL A 53 -3.60 -1.60 -22.55
N GLN A 54 -4.57 -0.74 -22.90
CA GLN A 54 -4.31 0.49 -23.64
C GLN A 54 -3.33 1.41 -22.90
N ASN A 55 -3.61 1.71 -21.63
CA ASN A 55 -2.75 2.56 -20.79
C ASN A 55 -1.33 1.98 -20.66
N PHE A 56 -1.20 0.65 -20.59
CA PHE A 56 0.08 -0.03 -20.49
C PHE A 56 0.93 0.10 -21.77
N LEU A 57 0.29 0.09 -22.94
CA LEU A 57 0.93 0.31 -24.24
C LEU A 57 1.30 1.79 -24.43
N ASP A 58 0.40 2.71 -24.08
CA ASP A 58 0.63 4.15 -24.13
C ASP A 58 1.85 4.57 -23.31
N ALA A 59 1.92 4.05 -22.08
CA ALA A 59 3.00 4.28 -21.16
C ALA A 59 4.40 3.93 -21.68
N ARG A 60 4.49 2.93 -22.55
CA ARG A 60 5.75 2.41 -23.08
C ARG A 60 6.12 3.01 -24.44
N GLY A 61 5.33 3.97 -24.92
CA GLY A 61 5.50 4.49 -26.27
C GLY A 61 5.36 3.41 -27.34
N SER A 62 4.66 2.31 -27.06
CA SER A 62 4.52 1.18 -27.99
C SER A 62 3.80 1.58 -29.26
N TYR A 63 4.27 1.15 -30.42
CA TYR A 63 3.53 1.29 -31.68
C TYR A 63 2.10 0.72 -31.59
N LEU A 64 1.91 -0.34 -30.79
CA LEU A 64 0.62 -1.00 -30.62
C LEU A 64 -0.46 -0.10 -30.01
N ARG A 65 -0.08 0.98 -29.31
CA ARG A 65 -1.01 1.91 -28.66
C ARG A 65 -2.01 2.56 -29.63
N ASN A 66 -1.62 2.71 -30.89
CA ASN A 66 -2.45 3.27 -31.96
C ASN A 66 -2.75 2.24 -33.06
N TYR A 67 -2.32 0.99 -32.88
CA TYR A 67 -2.40 -0.02 -33.93
C TYR A 67 -3.79 -0.65 -33.97
N THR A 68 -4.34 -0.77 -35.17
CA THR A 68 -5.60 -1.47 -35.44
C THR A 68 -5.40 -2.46 -36.58
N THR A 69 -6.05 -3.62 -36.51
CA THR A 69 -6.03 -4.62 -37.58
C THR A 69 -7.35 -5.36 -37.67
N ALA A 70 -7.64 -5.94 -38.83
CA ALA A 70 -8.75 -6.89 -38.98
C ALA A 70 -8.47 -8.18 -38.20
N THR A 71 -9.49 -8.72 -37.53
CA THR A 71 -9.50 -10.05 -36.93
C THR A 71 -9.86 -11.13 -37.97
N ALA A 72 -9.81 -12.41 -37.59
CA ALA A 72 -10.27 -13.52 -38.43
C ALA A 72 -11.74 -13.38 -38.87
N SER A 73 -12.58 -12.68 -38.09
CA SER A 73 -13.98 -12.39 -38.45
C SER A 73 -14.15 -11.18 -39.37
N GLY A 74 -13.05 -10.53 -39.78
CA GLY A 74 -13.05 -9.31 -40.59
C GLY A 74 -13.35 -8.01 -39.83
N ALA A 75 -13.57 -8.07 -38.51
CA ALA A 75 -13.80 -6.88 -37.70
C ALA A 75 -12.48 -6.14 -37.43
N VAL A 76 -12.44 -4.83 -37.64
CA VAL A 76 -11.26 -4.02 -37.31
C VAL A 76 -11.29 -3.71 -35.82
N LYS A 77 -10.23 -4.10 -35.10
CA LYS A 77 -10.07 -3.86 -33.66
C LYS A 77 -8.69 -3.27 -33.36
N SER A 78 -8.60 -2.52 -32.27
CA SER A 78 -7.33 -2.08 -31.70
C SER A 78 -6.52 -3.26 -31.15
N ALA A 79 -5.20 -3.07 -31.03
CA ALA A 79 -4.35 -4.07 -30.38
C ALA A 79 -4.80 -4.37 -28.94
N ALA A 80 -5.25 -3.34 -28.20
CA ALA A 80 -5.74 -3.49 -26.83
C ALA A 80 -7.00 -4.36 -26.75
N GLU A 81 -7.97 -4.13 -27.66
CA GLU A 81 -9.18 -4.97 -27.76
C GLU A 81 -8.85 -6.41 -28.13
N ILE A 82 -7.95 -6.63 -29.09
CA ILE A 82 -7.53 -7.98 -29.52
C ILE A 82 -6.91 -8.76 -28.35
N ILE A 83 -6.01 -8.12 -27.59
CA ILE A 83 -5.38 -8.74 -26.41
C ILE A 83 -6.43 -9.07 -25.35
N TYR A 84 -7.33 -8.12 -25.06
CA TYR A 84 -8.38 -8.31 -24.07
C TYR A 84 -9.36 -9.43 -24.47
N ASP A 85 -9.85 -9.42 -25.71
CA ASP A 85 -10.81 -10.40 -26.20
C ASP A 85 -10.20 -11.81 -26.23
N SER A 86 -8.94 -11.93 -26.64
CA SER A 86 -8.22 -13.21 -26.64
C SER A 86 -8.03 -13.74 -25.22
N ALA A 87 -7.65 -12.87 -24.28
CA ALA A 87 -7.54 -13.22 -22.87
C ALA A 87 -8.87 -13.74 -22.31
N ARG A 88 -9.98 -13.05 -22.57
CA ARG A 88 -11.32 -13.45 -22.12
C ARG A 88 -11.80 -14.75 -22.74
N THR A 89 -11.62 -14.89 -24.05
CA THR A 89 -12.08 -16.06 -24.82
C THR A 89 -11.39 -17.34 -24.36
N TYR A 90 -10.08 -17.27 -24.15
CA TYR A 90 -9.28 -18.44 -23.79
C TYR A 90 -8.99 -18.56 -22.30
N GLN A 91 -9.55 -17.68 -21.47
CA GLN A 91 -9.31 -17.68 -20.02
C GLN A 91 -7.82 -17.64 -19.66
N ILE A 92 -7.04 -16.83 -20.40
CA ILE A 92 -5.61 -16.61 -20.16
C ILE A 92 -5.37 -15.15 -19.77
N ASN A 93 -4.42 -14.92 -18.86
CA ASN A 93 -4.06 -13.60 -18.37
C ASN A 93 -3.57 -12.68 -19.51
N PRO A 94 -4.16 -11.47 -19.71
CA PRO A 94 -3.69 -10.52 -20.73
C PRO A 94 -2.23 -10.09 -20.53
N LYS A 95 -1.72 -10.11 -19.29
CA LYS A 95 -0.31 -9.84 -18.97
C LYS A 95 0.63 -10.88 -19.57
N TYR A 96 0.23 -12.16 -19.61
CA TYR A 96 1.01 -13.20 -20.27
C TYR A 96 1.17 -12.87 -21.76
N ILE A 97 0.08 -12.48 -22.42
CA ILE A 97 0.09 -12.10 -23.84
C ILE A 97 1.07 -10.95 -24.06
N LEU A 98 1.03 -9.91 -23.22
CA LEU A 98 1.96 -8.78 -23.29
C LEU A 98 3.43 -9.19 -23.09
N VAL A 99 3.73 -10.04 -22.10
CA VAL A 99 5.10 -10.57 -21.91
C VAL A 99 5.54 -11.33 -23.16
N THR A 100 4.66 -12.15 -23.73
CA THR A 100 4.97 -12.94 -24.93
C THR A 100 5.23 -12.04 -26.13
N LEU A 101 4.40 -11.04 -26.39
CA LEU A 101 4.63 -10.05 -27.47
C LEU A 101 5.99 -9.35 -27.33
N GLN A 102 6.41 -9.04 -26.10
CA GLN A 102 7.71 -8.43 -25.85
C GLN A 102 8.86 -9.41 -25.99
N LYS A 103 8.74 -10.58 -25.38
CA LYS A 103 9.78 -11.61 -25.37
C LYS A 103 10.08 -12.08 -26.79
N GLU A 104 9.05 -12.21 -27.62
CA GLU A 104 9.15 -12.78 -28.97
C GLU A 104 9.52 -11.73 -30.02
N GLN A 105 8.92 -10.52 -29.98
CA GLN A 105 9.08 -9.52 -31.05
C GLN A 105 9.33 -8.08 -30.55
N SER A 106 9.55 -7.88 -29.24
CA SER A 106 9.77 -6.57 -28.59
C SER A 106 8.65 -5.52 -28.80
N LEU A 107 7.48 -5.96 -29.28
CA LEU A 107 6.40 -5.08 -29.77
C LEU A 107 5.80 -4.13 -28.72
N VAL A 108 5.94 -4.44 -27.43
CA VAL A 108 5.37 -3.63 -26.34
C VAL A 108 6.24 -2.43 -25.99
N THR A 109 7.50 -2.39 -26.44
CA THR A 109 8.42 -1.26 -26.22
C THR A 109 8.96 -0.65 -27.50
N ASP A 110 8.74 -1.32 -28.65
CA ASP A 110 9.11 -0.84 -29.97
C ASP A 110 8.06 0.17 -30.48
N ASP A 111 8.50 1.36 -30.86
CA ASP A 111 7.67 2.44 -31.40
C ASP A 111 7.61 2.44 -32.93
N SER A 112 8.41 1.59 -33.61
CA SER A 112 8.49 1.48 -35.06
C SER A 112 8.78 0.02 -35.53
N PRO A 113 7.92 -0.95 -35.20
CA PRO A 113 8.14 -2.35 -35.56
C PRO A 113 7.97 -2.60 -37.06
N THR A 114 8.69 -3.60 -37.55
CA THR A 114 8.53 -4.11 -38.91
C THR A 114 7.22 -4.87 -39.08
N GLN A 115 6.71 -4.96 -40.32
CA GLN A 115 5.54 -5.79 -40.61
C GLN A 115 5.76 -7.26 -40.24
N LYS A 116 7.00 -7.76 -40.37
CA LYS A 116 7.37 -9.12 -39.94
C LYS A 116 7.13 -9.34 -38.44
N GLN A 117 7.48 -8.37 -37.60
CA GLN A 117 7.21 -8.44 -36.15
C GLN A 117 5.71 -8.52 -35.90
N LEU A 118 4.89 -7.73 -36.60
CA LEU A 118 3.42 -7.77 -36.45
C LEU A 118 2.82 -9.10 -36.98
N ASP A 119 3.36 -9.62 -38.07
CA ASP A 119 2.90 -10.85 -38.72
C ASP A 119 3.17 -12.10 -37.87
N TRP A 120 4.23 -12.08 -37.04
CA TRP A 120 4.66 -13.18 -36.19
C TRP A 120 4.81 -12.74 -34.72
N ALA A 121 3.88 -11.89 -34.26
CA ALA A 121 3.92 -11.13 -33.01
C ALA A 121 4.24 -11.94 -31.75
N THR A 122 3.83 -13.21 -31.69
CA THR A 122 4.02 -14.09 -30.54
C THR A 122 4.92 -15.29 -30.86
N GLY A 123 5.53 -15.32 -32.04
CA GLY A 123 6.32 -16.45 -32.53
C GLY A 123 5.50 -17.73 -32.75
N TYR A 124 4.16 -17.65 -32.66
CA TYR A 124 3.31 -18.84 -32.73
C TYR A 124 3.46 -19.54 -34.08
N ALA A 125 3.66 -20.87 -34.02
CA ALA A 125 3.91 -21.77 -35.14
C ALA A 125 5.27 -21.63 -35.86
N VAL A 126 6.17 -20.78 -35.37
CA VAL A 126 7.53 -20.62 -35.93
C VAL A 126 8.56 -21.20 -34.94
N CYS A 127 9.16 -22.33 -35.29
CA CYS A 127 10.29 -22.90 -34.57
C CYS A 127 11.64 -22.36 -35.09
N ASP A 128 12.74 -22.59 -34.37
CA ASP A 128 14.09 -22.10 -34.72
C ASP A 128 14.57 -22.47 -36.13
N SER A 129 14.10 -23.60 -36.66
CA SER A 129 14.44 -24.10 -38.01
C SER A 129 13.29 -23.99 -39.02
N CYS A 130 12.17 -23.40 -38.63
CA CYS A 130 10.97 -23.31 -39.47
C CYS A 130 11.05 -22.13 -40.46
N SER A 131 10.58 -22.35 -41.70
CA SER A 131 10.42 -21.27 -42.67
C SER A 131 9.11 -20.52 -42.43
N MET A 132 9.18 -19.19 -42.36
CA MET A 132 8.00 -18.31 -42.27
C MET A 132 7.15 -18.31 -43.55
N ASP A 133 7.65 -18.90 -44.64
CA ASP A 133 6.94 -19.02 -45.91
C ASP A 133 6.23 -20.39 -46.06
N ASP A 134 6.26 -21.26 -45.05
CA ASP A 134 5.57 -22.55 -45.11
C ASP A 134 4.04 -22.31 -45.29
N PRO A 135 3.40 -22.85 -46.34
CA PRO A 135 1.97 -22.71 -46.59
C PRO A 135 1.09 -23.12 -45.40
N LYS A 136 1.54 -24.06 -44.56
CA LYS A 136 0.78 -24.58 -43.42
C LYS A 136 0.59 -23.56 -42.30
N ILE A 137 1.53 -22.62 -42.16
CA ILE A 137 1.50 -21.63 -41.07
C ILE A 137 0.98 -20.27 -41.53
N GLN A 138 0.75 -20.06 -42.84
CA GLN A 138 0.27 -18.76 -43.35
C GLN A 138 -1.07 -18.33 -42.76
N SER A 139 -1.93 -19.28 -42.37
CA SER A 139 -3.19 -18.99 -41.65
C SER A 139 -2.98 -18.37 -40.27
N LYS A 140 -1.76 -18.47 -39.71
CA LYS A 140 -1.38 -17.92 -38.41
C LYS A 140 -0.74 -16.54 -38.51
N LYS A 141 -0.46 -16.07 -39.73
CA LYS A 141 0.15 -14.78 -40.00
C LYS A 141 -0.79 -13.63 -39.60
N GLY A 142 -0.22 -12.58 -39.02
CA GLY A 142 -0.92 -11.35 -38.64
C GLY A 142 -1.15 -11.22 -37.14
N PHE A 143 -1.09 -9.99 -36.64
CA PHE A 143 -1.10 -9.69 -35.20
C PHE A 143 -2.29 -10.33 -34.45
N ALA A 144 -3.51 -10.19 -34.98
CA ALA A 144 -4.70 -10.76 -34.36
C ALA A 144 -4.61 -12.28 -34.24
N ASN A 145 -4.24 -12.96 -35.33
CA ASN A 145 -4.09 -14.41 -35.34
C ASN A 145 -3.00 -14.88 -34.37
N GLN A 146 -1.86 -14.19 -34.32
CA GLN A 146 -0.76 -14.53 -33.42
C GLN A 146 -1.15 -14.41 -31.94
N VAL A 147 -1.85 -13.33 -31.57
CA VAL A 147 -2.33 -13.12 -30.19
C VAL A 147 -3.39 -14.18 -29.81
N GLU A 148 -4.37 -14.40 -30.69
CA GLU A 148 -5.45 -15.37 -30.48
C GLU A 148 -4.91 -16.78 -30.31
N ASN A 149 -4.00 -17.22 -31.19
CA ASN A 149 -3.44 -18.57 -31.13
C ASN A 149 -2.48 -18.75 -29.94
N ALA A 150 -1.71 -17.74 -29.55
CA ALA A 150 -0.84 -17.83 -28.38
C ALA A 150 -1.61 -17.93 -27.06
N ALA A 151 -2.78 -17.27 -26.95
CA ALA A 151 -3.69 -17.49 -25.83
C ALA A 151 -4.38 -18.85 -25.92
N GLY A 152 -4.89 -19.20 -27.11
CA GLY A 152 -5.62 -20.44 -27.35
C GLY A 152 -4.80 -21.69 -27.09
N ILE A 153 -3.50 -21.71 -27.43
CA ILE A 153 -2.66 -22.88 -27.17
C ILE A 153 -2.42 -23.11 -25.68
N MET A 154 -2.30 -22.05 -24.87
CA MET A 154 -2.18 -22.18 -23.41
C MET A 154 -3.45 -22.79 -22.81
N ARG A 155 -4.62 -22.35 -23.27
CA ARG A 155 -5.90 -22.95 -22.88
C ARG A 155 -5.99 -24.41 -23.31
N TRP A 156 -5.59 -24.70 -24.55
CA TRP A 156 -5.55 -26.07 -25.07
C TRP A 156 -4.65 -26.97 -24.23
N TYR A 157 -3.47 -26.50 -23.77
CA TYR A 157 -2.61 -27.27 -22.87
C TYR A 157 -3.26 -27.60 -21.53
N TYR A 158 -3.98 -26.65 -20.92
CA TYR A 158 -4.75 -26.93 -19.71
C TYR A 158 -5.84 -27.99 -19.96
N ASP A 159 -6.47 -27.97 -21.13
CA ASP A 159 -7.53 -28.92 -21.47
C ASP A 159 -6.97 -30.30 -21.88
N HIS A 160 -5.68 -30.38 -22.21
CA HIS A 160 -5.01 -31.56 -22.75
C HIS A 160 -3.73 -31.90 -21.98
N THR A 161 -3.78 -31.80 -20.65
CA THR A 161 -2.61 -32.03 -19.77
C THR A 161 -1.96 -33.41 -19.94
N THR A 162 -2.66 -34.41 -20.46
CA THR A 162 -2.13 -35.76 -20.70
C THR A 162 -1.55 -35.96 -22.11
N HIS A 163 -1.64 -34.96 -22.98
CA HIS A 163 -1.18 -35.08 -24.36
C HIS A 163 0.36 -35.20 -24.43
N PRO A 164 0.94 -36.07 -25.27
CA PRO A 164 2.39 -36.36 -25.26
C PRO A 164 3.32 -35.17 -25.49
N VAL A 165 2.85 -34.15 -26.21
CA VAL A 165 3.60 -32.92 -26.49
C VAL A 165 3.67 -32.01 -25.25
N VAL A 166 2.69 -32.09 -24.35
CA VAL A 166 2.57 -31.22 -23.18
C VAL A 166 3.50 -31.71 -22.08
N LYS A 167 4.44 -30.85 -21.68
CA LYS A 167 5.33 -31.15 -20.55
C LYS A 167 4.49 -31.29 -19.27
N GLN A 168 4.93 -32.16 -18.38
CA GLN A 168 4.16 -32.56 -17.21
C GLN A 168 4.58 -31.77 -15.96
N LYS A 169 3.59 -31.36 -15.18
CA LYS A 169 3.79 -30.88 -13.81
C LYS A 169 4.30 -32.02 -12.90
N ASP A 170 5.12 -31.69 -11.92
CA ASP A 170 5.67 -32.58 -10.88
C ASP A 170 6.49 -33.76 -11.43
N ARG A 171 6.92 -33.70 -12.70
CA ARG A 171 7.81 -34.69 -13.32
C ARG A 171 9.06 -34.02 -13.86
N SER A 172 10.20 -34.69 -13.70
CA SER A 172 11.46 -34.22 -14.27
C SER A 172 11.39 -34.23 -15.80
N ILE A 173 11.63 -33.08 -16.40
CA ILE A 173 11.80 -32.86 -17.84
C ILE A 173 13.20 -32.29 -18.09
N PHE A 174 13.77 -32.56 -19.26
CA PHE A 174 15.05 -31.96 -19.66
C PHE A 174 14.81 -30.74 -20.54
N ILE A 175 15.39 -29.60 -20.14
CA ILE A 175 15.41 -28.34 -20.89
C ILE A 175 16.86 -27.89 -20.97
N ASP A 176 17.40 -27.69 -22.17
CA ASP A 176 18.82 -27.37 -22.41
C ASP A 176 19.77 -28.29 -21.61
N ASN A 177 19.54 -29.60 -21.65
CA ASN A 177 20.27 -30.64 -20.89
C ASN A 177 20.23 -30.51 -19.36
N THR A 178 19.38 -29.64 -18.81
CA THR A 178 19.20 -29.45 -17.38
C THR A 178 17.89 -30.10 -16.92
N PRO A 179 17.89 -30.93 -15.86
CA PRO A 179 16.66 -31.46 -15.30
C PRO A 179 15.88 -30.34 -14.59
N VAL A 180 14.60 -30.22 -14.94
CA VAL A 180 13.65 -29.26 -14.37
C VAL A 180 12.42 -30.03 -13.93
N VAL A 181 11.86 -29.71 -12.76
CA VAL A 181 10.61 -30.29 -12.25
C VAL A 181 9.57 -29.18 -12.17
N PRO A 182 8.73 -28.96 -13.19
CA PRO A 182 7.74 -27.89 -13.17
C PRO A 182 6.75 -28.07 -12.01
N GLN A 183 6.64 -27.06 -11.14
CA GLN A 183 5.78 -27.12 -9.94
C GLN A 183 4.34 -26.65 -10.21
N SER A 184 4.11 -25.93 -11.31
CA SER A 184 2.79 -25.49 -11.80
C SER A 184 2.55 -26.00 -13.24
N TRP A 185 1.29 -26.14 -13.63
CA TRP A 185 0.96 -26.45 -15.03
C TRP A 185 1.38 -25.32 -15.96
N ALA A 186 1.20 -24.07 -15.55
CA ALA A 186 1.68 -22.89 -16.25
C ALA A 186 3.18 -22.94 -16.55
N THR A 187 4.01 -23.34 -15.57
CA THR A 187 5.47 -23.51 -15.78
C THR A 187 5.74 -24.61 -16.81
N ALA A 188 5.02 -25.74 -16.73
CA ALA A 188 5.16 -26.81 -17.70
C ALA A 188 4.75 -26.36 -19.13
N PHE A 189 3.71 -25.54 -19.25
CA PHE A 189 3.22 -25.00 -20.52
C PHE A 189 4.18 -23.98 -21.12
N LEU A 190 4.82 -23.15 -20.31
CA LEU A 190 5.87 -22.24 -20.77
C LEU A 190 7.06 -23.01 -21.35
N TYR A 191 7.46 -24.13 -20.76
CA TYR A 191 8.46 -25.03 -21.35
C TYR A 191 7.95 -25.85 -22.54
N THR A 192 6.64 -26.06 -22.64
CA THR A 192 6.04 -26.68 -23.83
C THR A 192 6.06 -25.71 -25.02
N TYR A 193 5.81 -24.43 -24.76
CA TYR A 193 5.78 -23.37 -25.77
C TYR A 193 7.18 -22.89 -26.16
N THR A 194 8.06 -22.68 -25.18
CA THR A 194 9.46 -22.26 -25.36
C THR A 194 10.36 -23.26 -24.63
N PRO A 195 10.90 -24.29 -25.31
CA PRO A 195 11.67 -25.37 -24.67
C PRO A 195 13.12 -24.97 -24.37
N HIS A 196 13.34 -23.76 -23.83
CA HIS A 196 14.66 -23.21 -23.48
C HIS A 196 14.65 -22.52 -22.12
N LEU A 197 15.71 -22.73 -21.32
CA LEU A 197 15.91 -22.06 -20.04
C LEU A 197 16.05 -20.55 -20.23
N HIS A 198 16.87 -20.13 -21.20
CA HIS A 198 17.14 -18.70 -21.42
C HIS A 198 15.88 -17.93 -21.85
N GLY A 199 15.06 -18.51 -22.72
CA GLY A 199 13.78 -17.91 -23.13
C GLY A 199 12.83 -17.73 -21.95
N ASN A 200 12.75 -18.73 -21.06
CA ASN A 200 11.92 -18.68 -19.86
C ASN A 200 12.49 -17.77 -18.76
N GLN A 201 13.80 -17.64 -18.66
CA GLN A 201 14.45 -16.65 -17.82
C GLN A 201 14.11 -15.23 -18.29
N ASN A 202 14.12 -14.98 -19.60
CA ASN A 202 13.68 -13.71 -20.17
C ASN A 202 12.19 -13.46 -19.91
N PHE A 203 11.33 -14.47 -20.07
CA PHE A 203 9.92 -14.38 -19.70
C PHE A 203 9.77 -13.96 -18.23
N LYS A 204 10.40 -14.68 -17.29
CA LYS A 204 10.30 -14.41 -15.85
C LYS A 204 10.80 -13.01 -15.51
N ARG A 205 11.93 -12.60 -16.09
CA ARG A 205 12.48 -11.26 -15.91
C ARG A 205 11.51 -10.18 -16.38
N ILE A 206 10.93 -10.32 -17.58
CA ILE A 206 9.94 -9.35 -18.11
C ILE A 206 8.69 -9.34 -17.22
N TRP A 207 8.17 -10.53 -16.87
CA TRP A 207 7.02 -10.69 -15.99
C TRP A 207 7.25 -10.01 -14.63
N ASP A 208 8.37 -10.25 -13.99
CA ASP A 208 8.70 -9.64 -12.70
C ASP A 208 8.89 -8.13 -12.82
N THR A 209 9.59 -7.69 -13.86
CA THR A 209 9.83 -6.27 -14.12
C THR A 209 8.51 -5.52 -14.31
N TRP A 210 7.51 -6.14 -14.95
CA TRP A 210 6.25 -5.48 -15.28
C TRP A 210 5.15 -5.71 -14.27
N PHE A 211 5.14 -6.86 -13.60
CA PHE A 211 3.98 -7.38 -12.89
C PHE A 211 4.29 -7.94 -11.50
N SER A 212 5.53 -7.89 -11.00
CA SER A 212 5.82 -8.14 -9.59
C SER A 212 5.75 -6.83 -8.79
N GLN A 213 5.21 -6.88 -7.57
CA GLN A 213 5.12 -5.70 -6.72
C GLN A 213 6.49 -5.45 -6.07
N VAL A 214 7.27 -4.57 -6.69
CA VAL A 214 8.60 -4.18 -6.23
C VAL A 214 8.56 -2.70 -5.82
N TYR A 215 8.76 -2.45 -4.54
CA TYR A 215 8.97 -1.13 -3.98
C TYR A 215 10.32 -0.61 -4.47
N PRO A 216 10.41 0.66 -4.90
CA PRO A 216 11.67 1.25 -5.35
C PRO A 216 12.70 1.29 -4.23
N ASP A 217 13.97 1.38 -4.62
CA ASP A 217 15.06 1.64 -3.69
C ASP A 217 14.79 2.88 -2.84
N GLY A 218 15.20 2.82 -1.58
CA GLY A 218 14.91 3.84 -0.56
C GLY A 218 13.57 3.64 0.16
N SER A 219 12.73 2.69 -0.25
CA SER A 219 11.48 2.37 0.45
C SER A 219 11.76 1.71 1.81
N LEU A 220 11.04 2.15 2.84
CA LEU A 220 11.04 1.53 4.15
C LEU A 220 9.80 0.65 4.31
N LEU A 221 9.95 -0.64 4.53
CA LEU A 221 8.84 -1.58 4.65
C LEU A 221 8.81 -2.22 6.04
N LYS A 222 7.62 -2.47 6.58
CA LYS A 222 7.41 -3.32 7.77
C LYS A 222 6.19 -4.20 7.62
N ASN A 223 6.17 -5.32 8.32
CA ASN A 223 4.95 -6.11 8.46
C ASN A 223 4.05 -5.54 9.57
N ALA A 224 2.73 -5.60 9.41
CA ALA A 224 1.79 -5.11 10.43
C ALA A 224 1.93 -5.81 11.80
N SER A 225 2.31 -7.10 11.79
CA SER A 225 2.47 -7.93 12.99
C SER A 225 3.91 -7.94 13.54
N SER A 226 4.83 -7.20 12.92
CA SER A 226 6.24 -7.12 13.35
C SER A 226 6.66 -5.67 13.59
N SER A 227 7.56 -5.46 14.55
CA SER A 227 8.23 -4.18 14.75
C SER A 227 9.46 -3.99 13.88
N GLU A 228 9.84 -5.01 13.10
CA GLU A 228 11.02 -4.99 12.22
C GLU A 228 10.77 -4.10 11.00
N ILE A 229 11.74 -3.22 10.72
CA ILE A 229 11.72 -2.30 9.59
C ILE A 229 12.87 -2.66 8.65
N TYR A 230 12.57 -2.70 7.35
CA TYR A 230 13.50 -3.06 6.30
C TYR A 230 13.67 -1.90 5.32
N LEU A 231 14.91 -1.61 4.93
CA LEU A 231 15.22 -0.78 3.77
C LEU A 231 15.23 -1.65 2.51
N ILE A 232 14.53 -1.22 1.47
CA ILE A 232 14.69 -1.79 0.12
C ILE A 232 15.81 -1.06 -0.60
N GLN A 233 16.79 -1.82 -1.07
CA GLN A 233 17.95 -1.29 -1.76
C GLN A 233 18.56 -2.38 -2.65
N ASN A 234 18.82 -2.07 -3.92
CA ASN A 234 19.40 -2.98 -4.89
C ASN A 234 18.66 -4.33 -4.95
N GLY A 235 17.32 -4.31 -4.84
CA GLY A 235 16.48 -5.52 -4.86
C GLY A 235 16.56 -6.41 -3.61
N LYS A 236 17.23 -5.97 -2.54
CA LYS A 236 17.30 -6.68 -1.25
C LYS A 236 16.53 -5.93 -0.17
N LYS A 237 16.04 -6.66 0.85
CA LYS A 237 15.53 -6.08 2.10
C LYS A 237 16.62 -6.14 3.16
N ARG A 238 16.99 -4.98 3.71
CA ARG A 238 18.01 -4.86 4.75
C ARG A 238 17.35 -4.46 6.05
N LYS A 239 17.38 -5.34 7.04
CA LYS A 239 16.77 -5.08 8.35
C LYS A 239 17.54 -3.98 9.09
N PHE A 240 16.85 -3.04 9.72
CA PHE A 240 17.45 -2.17 10.73
C PHE A 240 17.49 -2.88 12.08
N ALA A 241 18.66 -2.99 12.72
CA ALA A 241 18.79 -3.65 14.02
C ALA A 241 18.26 -2.79 15.18
N SER A 242 18.19 -1.47 15.00
CA SER A 242 17.74 -0.53 16.03
C SER A 242 17.10 0.72 15.44
N MET A 243 16.31 1.41 16.26
CA MET A 243 15.74 2.71 15.88
C MET A 243 16.83 3.76 15.64
N SER A 244 17.95 3.72 16.38
CA SER A 244 19.10 4.61 16.16
C SER A 244 19.72 4.45 14.76
N ALA A 245 19.88 3.21 14.31
CA ALA A 245 20.35 2.91 12.97
C ALA A 245 19.39 3.42 11.87
N LEU A 246 18.08 3.35 12.13
CA LEU A 246 17.04 3.87 11.24
C LEU A 246 17.04 5.41 11.19
N VAL A 247 16.87 6.09 12.33
CA VAL A 247 16.70 7.56 12.38
C VAL A 247 17.94 8.32 11.95
N SER A 248 19.12 7.69 12.00
CA SER A 248 20.37 8.27 11.47
C SER A 248 20.41 8.35 9.93
N ARG A 249 19.49 7.66 9.22
CA ARG A 249 19.45 7.59 7.74
C ARG A 249 18.11 8.02 7.14
N TYR A 250 17.00 7.62 7.75
CA TYR A 250 15.65 7.83 7.23
C TYR A 250 14.68 8.32 8.30
N ASP A 251 13.62 9.00 7.88
CA ASP A 251 12.50 9.34 8.76
C ASP A 251 11.59 8.11 8.92
N PRO A 252 11.38 7.59 10.14
CA PRO A 252 10.50 6.44 10.36
C PRO A 252 9.08 6.63 9.84
N LYS A 253 8.60 7.88 9.69
CA LYS A 253 7.28 8.20 9.12
C LYS A 253 7.12 7.80 7.66
N MET A 254 8.22 7.54 6.96
CA MET A 254 8.23 7.02 5.59
C MET A 254 8.02 5.50 5.53
N THR A 255 7.85 4.83 6.67
CA THR A 255 7.68 3.38 6.72
C THR A 255 6.30 2.96 6.25
N ILE A 256 6.27 2.09 5.25
CA ILE A 256 5.10 1.52 4.62
C ILE A 256 4.80 0.17 5.26
N VAL A 257 3.52 -0.07 5.60
CA VAL A 257 3.08 -1.36 6.14
C VAL A 257 2.67 -2.27 4.99
N VAL A 258 3.30 -3.44 4.91
CA VAL A 258 3.08 -4.43 3.83
C VAL A 258 2.80 -5.83 4.39
N PRO A 259 2.06 -6.68 3.67
CA PRO A 259 1.96 -8.12 3.96
C PRO A 259 3.33 -8.81 4.02
N VAL A 260 3.44 -9.90 4.80
CA VAL A 260 4.68 -10.72 4.86
C VAL A 260 5.09 -11.19 3.46
N ALA A 261 4.12 -11.57 2.63
CA ALA A 261 4.37 -12.05 1.27
C ALA A 261 5.11 -11.02 0.39
N GLU A 262 4.86 -9.72 0.58
CA GLU A 262 5.57 -8.67 -0.17
C GLU A 262 7.01 -8.52 0.31
N LEU A 263 7.28 -8.69 1.62
CA LEU A 263 8.65 -8.76 2.13
C LEU A 263 9.36 -10.01 1.62
N SER A 264 8.65 -11.11 1.36
CA SER A 264 9.23 -12.33 0.79
C SER A 264 9.65 -12.18 -0.67
N ASN A 265 9.26 -11.10 -1.36
CA ASN A 265 9.72 -10.80 -2.72
C ASN A 265 11.20 -10.37 -2.77
N TYR A 266 11.79 -10.01 -1.62
CA TYR A 266 13.17 -9.55 -1.53
C TYR A 266 14.03 -10.58 -0.82
N GLN A 267 15.23 -10.78 -1.36
CA GLN A 267 16.29 -11.48 -0.65
C GLN A 267 16.71 -10.67 0.57
N ASP A 268 17.09 -11.37 1.64
CA ASP A 268 17.72 -10.73 2.79
C ASP A 268 19.08 -10.13 2.38
N GLY A 269 19.28 -8.86 2.70
CA GLY A 269 20.57 -8.19 2.63
C GLY A 269 21.21 -8.04 4.01
N PRO A 270 22.46 -7.54 4.08
CA PRO A 270 23.14 -7.28 5.33
C PRO A 270 22.32 -6.39 6.26
N THR A 271 22.27 -6.75 7.54
CA THR A 271 21.53 -5.98 8.56
C THR A 271 22.25 -4.65 8.81
N ILE A 272 21.48 -3.56 8.88
CA ILE A 272 21.96 -2.22 9.18
C ILE A 272 22.05 -2.08 10.70
N ASN A 273 23.23 -2.37 11.24
CA ASN A 273 23.46 -2.46 12.69
C ASN A 273 23.89 -1.12 13.31
N LEU A 274 24.65 -0.32 12.57
CA LEU A 274 25.35 0.85 13.10
C LEU A 274 24.67 2.14 12.67
N SER A 275 24.64 3.14 13.55
CA SER A 275 24.13 4.48 13.22
C SER A 275 25.03 5.16 12.18
N ASN A 276 24.44 5.81 11.19
CA ASN A 276 25.19 6.55 10.19
C ASN A 276 26.05 7.64 10.83
N TYR A 277 27.21 7.94 10.25
CA TYR A 277 28.19 8.91 10.75
C TYR A 277 28.87 8.55 12.07
N SER A 278 28.78 7.29 12.52
CA SER A 278 29.55 6.81 13.66
C SER A 278 31.04 6.73 13.33
N ILE A 279 31.88 7.06 14.30
CA ILE A 279 33.32 6.76 14.25
C ILE A 279 33.52 5.37 14.83
N LEU A 280 34.11 4.48 14.05
CA LEU A 280 34.29 3.08 14.40
C LEU A 280 35.76 2.78 14.65
N LYS A 281 36.06 1.92 15.63
CA LYS A 281 37.42 1.44 15.91
C LYS A 281 37.42 -0.08 15.87
N THR A 282 38.30 -0.69 15.07
CA THR A 282 38.46 -2.14 15.07
C THR A 282 39.52 -2.60 16.08
N GLY A 283 39.50 -3.88 16.44
CA GLY A 283 40.48 -4.48 17.36
C GLY A 283 41.94 -4.32 16.94
N GLY A 284 42.20 -4.20 15.63
CA GLY A 284 43.51 -3.88 15.07
C GLY A 284 43.94 -2.40 15.18
N GLY A 285 43.17 -1.54 15.84
CA GLY A 285 43.48 -0.13 16.03
C GLY A 285 43.20 0.75 14.81
N ARG A 286 42.43 0.25 13.82
CA ARG A 286 42.02 1.03 12.64
C ARG A 286 40.75 1.81 12.93
N TYR A 287 40.69 3.05 12.47
CA TYR A 287 39.56 3.95 12.66
C TYR A 287 38.83 4.18 11.34
N TYR A 288 37.50 4.20 11.37
CA TYR A 288 36.65 4.44 10.22
C TYR A 288 35.55 5.46 10.53
N LEU A 289 35.18 6.28 9.55
CA LEU A 289 33.92 6.99 9.54
C LEU A 289 32.90 6.17 8.73
N LEU A 290 31.77 5.83 9.34
CA LEU A 290 30.66 5.20 8.61
C LEU A 290 29.87 6.27 7.86
N ASP A 291 29.81 6.16 6.53
CA ASP A 291 29.10 7.06 5.63
C ASP A 291 28.14 6.24 4.77
N TYR A 292 26.93 6.07 5.30
CA TYR A 292 25.87 5.17 4.84
C TYR A 292 26.32 3.70 4.75
N ASP A 293 26.68 3.25 3.55
CA ASP A 293 27.15 1.90 3.24
C ASP A 293 28.66 1.86 2.94
N THR A 294 29.35 2.98 3.18
CA THR A 294 30.78 3.12 2.94
C THR A 294 31.52 3.31 4.27
N LEU A 295 32.58 2.53 4.49
CA LEU A 295 33.55 2.74 5.56
C LEU A 295 34.73 3.55 5.04
N ARG A 296 34.94 4.73 5.61
CA ARG A 296 36.03 5.63 5.22
C ARG A 296 37.16 5.54 6.24
N PRO A 297 38.31 4.97 5.88
CA PRO A 297 39.41 4.82 6.83
C PRO A 297 40.00 6.19 7.19
N PHE A 298 40.36 6.39 8.45
CA PHE A 298 41.23 7.49 8.83
C PHE A 298 42.69 7.08 8.64
N GLU A 299 43.52 7.99 8.14
CA GLU A 299 44.96 7.76 7.97
C GLU A 299 45.65 7.37 9.29
N SER A 300 45.22 7.97 10.41
CA SER A 300 45.70 7.63 11.75
C SER A 300 44.73 8.12 12.84
N GLU A 301 44.91 7.62 14.06
CA GLU A 301 44.22 8.11 15.26
C GLU A 301 44.45 9.61 15.49
N ALA A 302 45.65 10.11 15.19
CA ALA A 302 45.96 11.54 15.29
C ALA A 302 45.07 12.40 14.38
N VAL A 303 44.67 11.89 13.21
CA VAL A 303 43.73 12.57 12.31
C VAL A 303 42.33 12.61 12.91
N VAL A 304 41.88 11.54 13.57
CA VAL A 304 40.59 11.52 14.29
C VAL A 304 40.55 12.63 15.34
N GLY A 305 41.60 12.73 16.16
CA GLY A 305 41.71 13.78 17.19
C GLY A 305 41.80 15.19 16.60
N LYS A 306 42.59 15.39 15.55
CA LYS A 306 42.79 16.71 14.90
C LYS A 306 41.51 17.26 14.27
N LEU A 307 40.65 16.39 13.75
CA LEU A 307 39.36 16.77 13.17
C LEU A 307 38.26 17.00 14.23
N GLY A 308 38.60 16.89 15.52
CA GLY A 308 37.74 17.29 16.63
C GLY A 308 36.68 16.27 17.03
N TYR A 309 36.81 15.00 16.63
CA TYR A 309 35.91 13.94 17.06
C TYR A 309 36.14 13.58 18.54
N ASN A 310 35.04 13.43 19.29
CA ASN A 310 35.10 13.11 20.72
C ASN A 310 35.45 11.62 20.92
N PRO A 311 36.49 11.27 21.70
CA PRO A 311 36.84 9.88 21.97
C PRO A 311 35.70 9.06 22.60
N GLY A 312 34.79 9.69 23.35
CA GLY A 312 33.64 9.01 23.95
C GLY A 312 32.53 8.64 22.94
N GLU A 313 32.63 9.09 21.69
CA GLU A 313 31.67 8.79 20.61
C GLU A 313 32.20 7.69 19.66
N ILE A 314 33.40 7.16 19.93
CA ILE A 314 34.02 6.09 19.16
C ILE A 314 33.36 4.76 19.55
N VAL A 315 32.89 4.03 18.55
CA VAL A 315 32.25 2.71 18.70
C VAL A 315 33.27 1.63 18.38
N ASP A 316 33.61 0.81 19.38
CA ASP A 316 34.44 -0.37 19.15
C ASP A 316 33.64 -1.45 18.42
N ILE A 317 34.22 -2.00 17.36
CA ILE A 317 33.63 -3.05 16.52
C ILE A 317 34.63 -4.19 16.26
N ALA A 318 34.15 -5.38 15.92
CA ALA A 318 35.02 -6.46 15.44
C ALA A 318 35.47 -6.19 14.01
N ASP A 319 36.64 -6.69 13.61
CA ASP A 319 37.09 -6.56 12.20
C ASP A 319 36.09 -7.22 11.23
N ALA A 320 35.39 -8.28 11.65
CA ALA A 320 34.34 -8.95 10.87
C ALA A 320 33.15 -8.03 10.56
N ASP A 321 32.84 -7.04 11.41
CA ASP A 321 31.72 -6.11 11.22
C ASP A 321 31.97 -5.13 10.05
N THR A 322 33.18 -5.10 9.51
CA THR A 322 33.54 -4.26 8.35
C THR A 322 33.29 -4.93 7.00
N ALA A 323 33.04 -6.24 6.97
CA ALA A 323 33.02 -7.04 5.75
C ALA A 323 31.88 -6.69 4.77
N ASP A 324 30.74 -6.20 5.29
CA ASP A 324 29.55 -5.88 4.50
C ASP A 324 29.52 -4.44 3.96
N TYR A 325 30.59 -3.66 4.19
CA TYR A 325 30.67 -2.26 3.77
C TYR A 325 31.71 -2.04 2.67
N GLU A 326 31.43 -1.11 1.77
CA GLU A 326 32.39 -0.68 0.75
C GLU A 326 33.46 0.23 1.37
N LEU A 327 34.72 0.09 0.96
CA LEU A 327 35.78 0.99 1.42
C LEU A 327 35.78 2.29 0.60
N GLY A 328 35.62 3.41 1.30
CA GLY A 328 35.68 4.75 0.72
C GLY A 328 37.07 5.38 0.78
N ALA A 329 37.16 6.63 0.31
CA ALA A 329 38.39 7.40 0.34
C ALA A 329 38.89 7.66 1.77
N THR A 330 40.20 7.48 1.97
CA THR A 330 40.89 7.74 3.23
C THR A 330 40.75 9.20 3.66
N ILE A 331 40.43 9.41 4.93
CA ILE A 331 40.35 10.71 5.58
C ILE A 331 41.74 11.06 6.12
N THR A 332 42.30 12.14 5.62
CA THR A 332 43.58 12.71 6.03
C THR A 332 43.38 14.03 6.78
N ALA A 333 44.45 14.56 7.37
CA ALA A 333 44.43 15.87 8.05
C ALA A 333 44.07 17.06 7.14
N SER A 334 44.10 16.90 5.81
CA SER A 334 43.74 17.92 4.82
C SER A 334 42.35 17.71 4.20
N THR A 335 41.60 16.70 4.65
CA THR A 335 40.25 16.43 4.15
C THR A 335 39.26 17.44 4.75
N ALA A 336 38.76 18.39 3.95
CA ALA A 336 37.72 19.31 4.41
C ALA A 336 36.35 18.65 4.47
N ALA A 337 35.61 18.96 5.54
CA ALA A 337 34.27 18.49 5.83
C ALA A 337 34.05 16.99 5.50
N PRO A 338 34.71 16.06 6.21
CA PRO A 338 34.57 14.62 5.93
C PRO A 338 33.12 14.12 6.02
N LEU A 339 32.33 14.65 6.98
CA LEU A 339 30.90 14.39 7.14
C LEU A 339 30.02 15.13 6.12
N GLY A 340 30.57 16.15 5.46
CA GLY A 340 29.84 17.12 4.66
C GLY A 340 29.52 18.40 5.43
N ALA A 341 29.43 19.51 4.72
CA ALA A 341 28.91 20.79 5.20
C ALA A 341 28.08 21.46 4.09
N ILE A 342 27.06 22.23 4.45
CA ILE A 342 26.25 22.95 3.47
C ILE A 342 26.72 24.40 3.40
N TYR A 343 27.22 24.84 2.26
CA TYR A 343 27.63 26.22 2.02
C TYR A 343 26.45 26.99 1.44
N GLN A 344 25.97 28.03 2.12
CA GLN A 344 25.02 28.99 1.60
C GLN A 344 25.77 30.23 1.11
N ILE A 345 25.62 30.55 -0.17
CA ILE A 345 26.34 31.65 -0.82
C ILE A 345 25.54 32.95 -0.71
N THR A 346 25.87 33.73 0.31
CA THR A 346 25.06 34.87 0.76
C THR A 346 25.05 36.06 -0.19
N ASP A 347 26.07 36.20 -1.04
CA ASP A 347 26.17 37.21 -2.08
C ASP A 347 25.59 36.74 -3.44
N ALA A 348 25.02 35.54 -3.52
CA ALA A 348 24.46 34.94 -4.76
C ALA A 348 22.97 34.57 -4.69
N GLY A 349 22.24 34.98 -3.64
CA GLY A 349 20.85 34.54 -3.41
C GLY A 349 20.79 33.15 -2.76
N ASP A 350 19.72 32.39 -3.02
CA ASP A 350 19.50 31.04 -2.44
C ASP A 350 20.32 29.95 -3.16
N VAL A 351 21.63 30.17 -3.26
CA VAL A 351 22.58 29.22 -3.85
C VAL A 351 23.23 28.40 -2.75
N TYR A 352 23.17 27.08 -2.89
CA TYR A 352 23.70 26.13 -1.92
C TYR A 352 24.68 25.16 -2.57
N TYR A 353 25.71 24.75 -1.83
CA TYR A 353 26.63 23.68 -2.20
C TYR A 353 26.79 22.70 -1.05
N LEU A 354 26.90 21.41 -1.37
CA LEU A 354 27.45 20.41 -0.46
C LEU A 354 28.98 20.43 -0.61
N LEU A 355 29.71 20.85 0.43
CA LEU A 355 31.14 20.62 0.55
C LEU A 355 31.35 19.24 1.18
N LYS A 356 32.01 18.33 0.47
CA LYS A 356 32.42 17.03 1.02
C LYS A 356 33.71 16.59 0.33
N ASN A 357 34.73 16.22 1.11
CA ASN A 357 36.01 15.71 0.59
C ASN A 357 36.75 16.70 -0.32
N ASN A 358 36.77 17.98 0.06
CA ASN A 358 37.33 19.07 -0.76
C ASN A 358 36.62 19.32 -2.11
N GLU A 359 35.47 18.67 -2.36
CA GLU A 359 34.62 18.90 -3.53
C GLU A 359 33.36 19.66 -3.15
N LEU A 360 32.96 20.62 -3.98
CA LEU A 360 31.69 21.31 -3.90
C LEU A 360 30.74 20.77 -4.96
N ARG A 361 29.55 20.34 -4.55
CA ARG A 361 28.46 19.94 -5.46
C ARG A 361 27.27 20.87 -5.31
N PRO A 362 26.71 21.42 -6.41
CA PRO A 362 25.59 22.35 -6.32
C PRO A 362 24.33 21.66 -5.79
N ILE A 363 23.56 22.39 -4.98
CA ILE A 363 22.23 22.00 -4.53
C ILE A 363 21.26 23.08 -5.02
N VAL A 364 20.35 22.69 -5.90
CA VAL A 364 19.45 23.63 -6.59
C VAL A 364 18.19 23.98 -5.79
N ASP A 365 17.92 23.25 -4.71
CA ASP A 365 16.71 23.43 -3.91
C ASP A 365 16.97 23.17 -2.42
N ARG A 366 16.51 24.10 -1.57
CA ARG A 366 16.66 24.00 -0.12
C ARG A 366 16.03 22.72 0.46
N ARG A 367 14.91 22.23 -0.09
CA ARG A 367 14.24 21.02 0.38
C ARG A 367 15.12 19.78 0.25
N VAL A 368 16.06 19.75 -0.71
CA VAL A 368 17.04 18.65 -0.82
C VAL A 368 17.91 18.61 0.43
N ILE A 369 18.30 19.77 0.97
CA ILE A 369 19.05 19.86 2.24
C ILE A 369 18.20 19.31 3.39
N ASP A 370 16.95 19.74 3.50
CA ASP A 370 16.08 19.36 4.61
C ASP A 370 15.76 17.85 4.64
N ILE A 371 15.79 17.18 3.48
CA ILE A 371 15.50 15.75 3.31
C ILE A 371 16.76 14.87 3.39
N ASN A 372 17.83 15.27 2.71
CA ASN A 372 19.04 14.46 2.60
C ASN A 372 20.02 14.74 3.74
N PHE A 373 20.06 15.98 4.24
CA PHE A 373 21.13 16.49 5.10
C PHE A 373 20.61 17.25 6.33
N LYS A 374 19.49 16.78 6.91
CA LYS A 374 18.81 17.42 8.06
C LYS A 374 19.74 17.78 9.23
N ASN A 375 20.82 17.03 9.42
CA ASN A 375 21.77 17.19 10.52
C ASN A 375 23.06 17.93 10.13
N LEU A 376 23.26 18.27 8.85
CA LEU A 376 24.44 19.04 8.43
C LEU A 376 24.24 20.52 8.73
N LYS A 377 25.30 21.15 9.23
CA LYS A 377 25.32 22.59 9.50
C LYS A 377 25.35 23.36 8.18
N ILE A 378 24.55 24.43 8.12
CA ILE A 378 24.64 25.43 7.06
C ILE A 378 25.61 26.53 7.48
N GLU A 379 26.62 26.74 6.66
CA GLU A 379 27.67 27.74 6.82
C GLU A 379 27.49 28.83 5.78
N LYS A 380 27.59 30.08 6.20
CA LYS A 380 27.42 31.23 5.32
C LYS A 380 28.76 31.61 4.71
N HIS A 381 28.81 31.67 3.39
CA HIS A 381 30.01 31.94 2.61
C HIS A 381 29.74 32.96 1.50
N LEU A 382 30.82 33.49 0.92
CA LEU A 382 30.78 34.34 -0.28
C LEU A 382 31.21 33.54 -1.51
N ARG A 383 30.83 33.98 -2.72
CA ARG A 383 31.26 33.31 -3.97
C ARG A 383 32.77 33.15 -4.07
N ALA A 384 33.54 34.09 -3.53
CA ALA A 384 35.00 34.01 -3.48
C ALA A 384 35.52 32.76 -2.74
N ASP A 385 34.79 32.24 -1.76
CA ASP A 385 35.16 31.04 -1.02
C ASP A 385 35.08 29.77 -1.88
N LEU A 386 34.27 29.77 -2.94
CA LEU A 386 34.12 28.62 -3.85
C LEU A 386 35.42 28.29 -4.58
N THR A 387 36.27 29.30 -4.82
CA THR A 387 37.56 29.14 -5.55
C THR A 387 38.59 28.27 -4.80
N LYS A 388 38.33 27.99 -3.52
CA LYS A 388 39.21 27.19 -2.66
C LYS A 388 39.05 25.68 -2.87
N PHE A 389 38.00 25.25 -3.58
CA PHE A 389 37.61 23.86 -3.71
C PHE A 389 37.31 23.50 -5.16
N ASN A 390 37.40 22.20 -5.49
CA ASN A 390 37.02 21.71 -6.80
C ASN A 390 35.48 21.66 -6.91
N ILE A 391 34.89 22.28 -7.93
CA ILE A 391 33.44 22.22 -8.15
C ILE A 391 33.14 21.05 -9.07
N VAL A 392 32.34 20.10 -8.59
CA VAL A 392 31.77 19.02 -9.38
C VAL A 392 30.35 19.39 -9.75
N TYR A 393 30.08 19.55 -11.04
CA TYR A 393 28.82 20.11 -11.55
C TYR A 393 27.61 19.16 -11.48
N ASP A 394 27.80 17.93 -11.02
CA ASP A 394 26.69 17.03 -10.73
C ASP A 394 25.89 17.57 -9.55
N VAL A 395 24.63 17.91 -9.82
CA VAL A 395 23.70 18.45 -8.83
C VAL A 395 23.32 17.36 -7.83
N VAL A 396 23.32 17.71 -6.55
CA VAL A 396 22.77 16.85 -5.50
C VAL A 396 21.24 16.90 -5.57
N ASN A 397 20.63 15.76 -5.86
CA ASN A 397 19.19 15.60 -5.97
C ASN A 397 18.57 14.94 -4.73
N TYR A 398 17.24 14.88 -4.65
CA TYR A 398 16.52 14.13 -3.63
C TYR A 398 17.02 12.69 -3.54
N LYS A 399 17.13 12.15 -2.33
CA LYS A 399 17.50 10.75 -2.11
C LYS A 399 16.41 9.79 -2.56
N ASP A 400 16.81 8.55 -2.81
CA ASP A 400 15.91 7.44 -3.13
C ASP A 400 14.83 7.25 -2.05
N GLY A 401 13.62 6.90 -2.49
CA GLY A 401 12.40 6.79 -1.67
C GLY A 401 11.65 8.12 -1.48
N THR A 402 12.19 9.26 -1.93
CA THR A 402 11.50 10.56 -1.78
C THR A 402 10.31 10.66 -2.73
N LEU A 403 9.12 10.98 -2.20
CA LEU A 403 7.94 11.28 -3.00
C LEU A 403 7.91 12.76 -3.37
N VAL A 404 7.75 13.08 -4.66
CA VAL A 404 7.80 14.46 -5.16
C VAL A 404 6.65 14.75 -6.11
N ARG A 405 6.21 16.01 -6.16
CA ARG A 405 5.27 16.54 -7.16
C ARG A 405 5.67 17.97 -7.53
N SER A 406 5.43 18.35 -8.78
CA SER A 406 5.66 19.72 -9.24
C SER A 406 4.72 20.71 -8.54
N ASP A 407 5.22 21.90 -8.25
CA ASP A 407 4.44 23.02 -7.69
C ASP A 407 3.41 23.58 -8.69
N LEU A 408 3.61 23.33 -9.97
CA LEU A 408 2.63 23.58 -11.03
C LEU A 408 1.50 22.54 -11.08
N GLY A 409 1.56 21.50 -10.24
CA GLY A 409 0.62 20.37 -10.23
C GLY A 409 1.12 19.18 -11.06
N GLY A 410 0.22 18.26 -11.42
CA GLY A 410 0.56 17.05 -12.18
C GLY A 410 0.79 15.80 -11.32
N PRO A 411 1.37 14.73 -11.92
CA PRO A 411 1.46 13.43 -11.26
C PRO A 411 2.49 13.42 -10.13
N ILE A 412 2.34 12.45 -9.23
CA ILE A 412 3.30 12.21 -8.15
C ILE A 412 4.38 11.25 -8.67
N TYR A 413 5.62 11.49 -8.27
CA TYR A 413 6.76 10.65 -8.59
C TYR A 413 7.39 10.12 -7.31
N VAL A 414 8.07 8.98 -7.42
CA VAL A 414 9.04 8.52 -6.42
C VAL A 414 10.44 8.62 -7.03
N VAL A 415 11.40 9.10 -6.25
CA VAL A 415 12.81 9.15 -6.66
C VAL A 415 13.44 7.81 -6.34
N ALA A 416 14.09 7.18 -7.33
CA ALA A 416 14.81 5.92 -7.15
C ALA A 416 15.89 5.78 -8.23
N GLY A 417 17.11 5.37 -7.85
CA GLY A 417 18.22 5.18 -8.78
C GLY A 417 18.59 6.46 -9.55
N GLY A 418 18.43 7.63 -8.92
CA GLY A 418 18.65 8.94 -9.58
C GLY A 418 17.61 9.33 -10.64
N GLN A 419 16.49 8.62 -10.70
CA GLN A 419 15.38 8.90 -11.62
C GLN A 419 14.12 9.31 -10.85
N LYS A 420 13.27 10.13 -11.46
CA LYS A 420 11.87 10.33 -11.02
C LYS A 420 10.97 9.34 -11.76
N ARG A 421 10.35 8.43 -11.02
CA ARG A 421 9.45 7.41 -11.57
C ARG A 421 8.01 7.81 -11.30
N LYS A 422 7.23 8.01 -12.36
CA LYS A 422 5.84 8.44 -12.25
C LYS A 422 5.02 7.36 -11.54
N ILE A 423 4.18 7.73 -10.60
CA ILE A 423 3.16 6.83 -10.05
C ILE A 423 1.94 6.95 -10.98
N SER A 424 1.55 5.85 -11.63
CA SER A 424 0.64 5.88 -12.80
C SER A 424 -0.68 6.59 -12.53
N ASP A 425 -1.23 6.37 -11.33
CA ASP A 425 -2.53 6.86 -10.90
C ASP A 425 -2.62 6.88 -9.36
N ASN A 426 -3.71 7.46 -8.85
CA ASN A 426 -3.97 7.59 -7.42
C ASN A 426 -4.24 6.25 -6.74
N GLU A 427 -4.69 5.23 -7.47
CA GLU A 427 -4.89 3.90 -6.90
C GLU A 427 -3.55 3.22 -6.65
N THR A 428 -2.64 3.26 -7.62
CA THR A 428 -1.26 2.82 -7.52
C THR A 428 -0.55 3.52 -6.37
N PHE A 429 -0.70 4.85 -6.24
CA PHE A 429 -0.15 5.60 -5.11
C PHE A 429 -0.58 5.03 -3.76
N ARG A 430 -1.88 4.81 -3.58
CA ARG A 430 -2.46 4.30 -2.34
C ARG A 430 -2.10 2.84 -2.09
N ALA A 431 -2.03 2.03 -3.13
CA ALA A 431 -1.74 0.60 -3.03
C ALA A 431 -0.30 0.31 -2.63
N PHE A 432 0.65 1.17 -3.04
CA PHE A 432 2.01 1.17 -2.51
C PHE A 432 2.08 1.70 -1.06
N GLY A 433 0.94 2.00 -0.41
CA GLY A 433 0.88 2.49 0.96
C GLY A 433 1.52 3.86 1.18
N TYR A 434 1.69 4.65 0.12
CA TYR A 434 2.21 6.00 0.21
C TYR A 434 1.19 6.96 0.82
N ASP A 435 1.68 7.95 1.58
CA ASP A 435 0.86 9.01 2.18
C ASP A 435 1.09 10.33 1.43
N LEU A 436 0.01 11.01 1.06
CA LEU A 436 0.06 12.33 0.42
C LEU A 436 0.77 13.37 1.29
N LYS A 437 0.74 13.22 2.63
CA LYS A 437 1.45 14.09 3.57
C LYS A 437 2.98 14.00 3.42
N ASN A 438 3.48 12.89 2.88
CA ASN A 438 4.90 12.64 2.66
C ASN A 438 5.36 13.12 1.27
N VAL A 439 4.47 13.67 0.44
CA VAL A 439 4.79 14.18 -0.89
C VAL A 439 5.38 15.59 -0.78
N VAL A 440 6.59 15.74 -1.27
CA VAL A 440 7.30 17.02 -1.34
C VAL A 440 6.86 17.76 -2.60
N VAL A 441 6.23 18.91 -2.41
CA VAL A 441 5.93 19.82 -3.53
C VAL A 441 7.18 20.64 -3.84
N ALA A 442 7.72 20.50 -5.06
CA ALA A 442 8.99 21.09 -5.50
C ALA A 442 8.85 21.80 -6.86
N PRO A 443 9.63 22.86 -7.13
CA PRO A 443 9.70 23.54 -8.41
C PRO A 443 9.94 22.57 -9.54
N ASP A 444 9.22 22.76 -10.63
CA ASP A 444 9.41 21.97 -11.84
C ASP A 444 10.87 22.00 -12.33
N THR A 445 11.53 23.15 -12.20
CA THR A 445 12.96 23.33 -12.52
C THR A 445 13.88 22.43 -11.69
N THR A 446 13.56 22.21 -10.42
CA THR A 446 14.30 21.28 -9.54
C THR A 446 14.09 19.84 -10.01
N LEU A 447 12.84 19.47 -10.31
CA LEU A 447 12.51 18.12 -10.79
C LEU A 447 13.03 17.86 -12.21
N GLY A 448 13.38 18.88 -12.98
CA GLY A 448 14.00 18.78 -14.30
C GLY A 448 15.42 18.17 -14.28
N PHE A 449 16.13 18.24 -13.15
CA PHE A 449 17.45 17.61 -12.99
C PHE A 449 17.40 16.10 -12.78
N LEU A 450 16.22 15.53 -12.49
CA LEU A 450 16.00 14.09 -12.38
C LEU A 450 15.58 13.53 -13.74
N LYS A 451 16.31 12.51 -14.20
CA LYS A 451 15.90 11.74 -15.39
C LYS A 451 14.54 11.09 -15.14
N THR A 452 13.67 11.09 -16.14
CA THR A 452 12.40 10.36 -16.05
C THR A 452 12.70 8.86 -16.16
N GLY A 453 12.24 8.10 -15.16
CA GLY A 453 12.33 6.64 -15.14
C GLY A 453 11.00 5.96 -15.45
N GLU A 454 11.03 4.64 -15.55
CA GLU A 454 9.85 3.82 -15.79
C GLU A 454 8.77 4.06 -14.73
N PRO A 455 7.51 4.35 -15.13
CA PRO A 455 6.43 4.53 -14.18
C PRO A 455 6.19 3.29 -13.31
N LEU A 456 5.66 3.51 -12.11
CA LEU A 456 5.11 2.48 -11.26
C LEU A 456 3.66 2.24 -11.64
N TYR A 457 3.31 0.97 -11.80
CA TYR A 457 1.94 0.49 -12.03
C TYR A 457 1.48 -0.35 -10.87
N LEU A 458 0.16 -0.35 -10.64
CA LEU A 458 -0.47 -1.28 -9.73
C LEU A 458 -0.33 -2.72 -10.24
N ASN A 459 0.25 -3.57 -9.41
CA ASN A 459 0.14 -5.01 -9.61
C ASN A 459 -1.31 -5.45 -9.34
N ALA A 460 -2.00 -6.14 -10.26
CA ALA A 460 -3.37 -6.62 -10.00
C ALA A 460 -3.46 -7.65 -8.83
N SER A 461 -2.37 -8.30 -8.43
CA SER A 461 -2.35 -9.05 -7.17
C SER A 461 -2.41 -8.15 -5.91
N LEU A 462 -2.22 -6.84 -6.06
CA LEU A 462 -2.57 -5.83 -5.07
C LEU A 462 -4.01 -5.32 -5.22
N LEU A 463 -4.69 -5.51 -6.36
CA LEU A 463 -6.15 -5.39 -6.38
C LEU A 463 -6.74 -6.51 -5.51
N SER A 464 -6.21 -7.73 -5.63
CA SER A 464 -6.55 -8.82 -4.69
C SER A 464 -5.97 -8.64 -3.28
N ALA A 465 -4.88 -7.87 -3.08
CA ALA A 465 -4.43 -7.47 -1.74
C ALA A 465 -5.23 -6.28 -1.15
N ARG A 466 -5.83 -5.44 -1.99
CA ARG A 466 -6.79 -4.41 -1.58
C ARG A 466 -8.13 -5.06 -1.23
N GLU A 467 -8.52 -6.10 -1.95
CA GLU A 467 -9.58 -7.05 -1.54
C GLU A 467 -9.19 -7.81 -0.25
N LYS A 468 -7.92 -8.22 -0.08
CA LYS A 468 -7.39 -8.80 1.18
C LYS A 468 -7.61 -7.89 2.39
N TYR A 469 -7.63 -6.57 2.22
CA TYR A 469 -7.97 -5.63 3.30
C TYR A 469 -9.45 -5.27 3.35
N LEU A 470 -10.21 -5.31 2.25
CA LEU A 470 -11.69 -5.20 2.27
C LEU A 470 -12.39 -6.41 2.92
N GLY A 471 -11.63 -7.33 3.47
CA GLY A 471 -12.12 -8.48 4.20
C GLY A 471 -11.50 -9.79 3.76
N ASP A 472 -10.79 -9.90 2.65
CA ASP A 472 -10.42 -11.23 2.14
C ASP A 472 -9.25 -11.92 2.87
N SER A 473 -8.75 -11.34 3.97
CA SER A 473 -7.76 -11.99 4.81
C SER A 473 -8.34 -13.21 5.57
N ALA A 474 -7.75 -14.39 5.34
CA ALA A 474 -7.94 -15.60 6.15
C ALA A 474 -7.34 -15.50 7.58
N ALA A 475 -6.73 -14.36 7.93
CA ALA A 475 -6.24 -14.12 9.28
C ALA A 475 -7.43 -13.99 10.25
N THR A 476 -7.27 -14.57 11.43
CA THR A 476 -8.24 -14.46 12.52
C THR A 476 -8.41 -12.98 12.88
N VAL A 477 -9.65 -12.48 12.83
CA VAL A 477 -9.97 -11.12 13.28
C VAL A 477 -10.23 -11.17 14.79
N GLU A 478 -9.49 -10.37 15.54
CA GLU A 478 -9.64 -10.30 17.00
C GLU A 478 -10.94 -9.56 17.39
N ASP A 479 -11.69 -10.12 18.33
CA ASP A 479 -12.82 -9.48 19.00
C ASP A 479 -12.29 -8.64 20.18
N LEU A 480 -12.05 -7.35 19.92
CA LEU A 480 -11.39 -6.42 20.85
C LEU A 480 -12.39 -5.52 21.59
N PHE A 481 -13.68 -5.61 21.26
CA PHE A 481 -14.74 -4.81 21.84
C PHE A 481 -15.86 -5.69 22.40
N ALA A 482 -16.01 -5.69 23.73
CA ALA A 482 -17.06 -6.43 24.39
C ALA A 482 -18.45 -5.84 24.09
N THR A 483 -19.28 -6.58 23.36
CA THR A 483 -20.64 -6.17 22.99
C THR A 483 -21.63 -7.32 22.98
N ASN A 484 -22.90 -6.98 23.26
CA ASN A 484 -24.05 -7.87 23.13
C ASN A 484 -24.56 -7.98 21.68
N LEU A 485 -23.96 -7.25 20.73
CA LEU A 485 -24.30 -7.40 19.33
C LEU A 485 -23.97 -8.81 18.83
N PRO A 486 -24.86 -9.44 18.04
CA PRO A 486 -24.57 -10.74 17.43
C PRO A 486 -23.44 -10.71 16.42
N ALA A 487 -23.28 -9.60 15.66
CA ALA A 487 -22.13 -9.36 14.82
C ALA A 487 -21.81 -7.86 14.72
N TYR A 488 -20.51 -7.54 14.67
CA TYR A 488 -20.01 -6.20 14.38
C TYR A 488 -18.67 -6.27 13.66
N LEU A 489 -18.33 -5.20 12.94
CA LEU A 489 -17.04 -5.01 12.28
C LEU A 489 -16.64 -3.53 12.39
N VAL A 490 -15.36 -3.30 12.67
CA VAL A 490 -14.72 -1.99 12.59
C VAL A 490 -13.53 -2.09 11.65
N ALA A 491 -13.46 -1.20 10.67
CA ALA A 491 -12.38 -1.14 9.70
C ALA A 491 -11.91 0.28 9.46
N GLU A 492 -10.64 0.44 9.09
CA GLU A 492 -10.13 1.70 8.55
C GLU A 492 -10.72 1.98 7.16
N TYR A 493 -10.99 3.25 6.88
CA TYR A 493 -11.40 3.72 5.56
C TYR A 493 -10.30 4.61 4.96
N PRO A 494 -9.98 4.49 3.65
CA PRO A 494 -10.63 3.64 2.63
C PRO A 494 -9.96 2.27 2.45
N SER A 495 -8.98 1.91 3.29
CA SER A 495 -8.22 0.66 3.11
C SER A 495 -9.06 -0.61 3.29
N GLY A 496 -10.12 -0.53 4.09
CA GLY A 496 -10.92 -1.69 4.50
C GLY A 496 -10.29 -2.47 5.65
N ARG A 497 -9.06 -2.15 6.09
CA ARG A 497 -8.34 -2.95 7.09
C ARG A 497 -9.18 -3.15 8.35
N ILE A 498 -9.60 -4.38 8.59
CA ILE A 498 -10.41 -4.73 9.75
C ILE A 498 -9.57 -4.61 11.01
N LEU A 499 -9.99 -3.74 11.92
CA LEU A 499 -9.36 -3.50 13.21
C LEU A 499 -9.87 -4.50 14.26
N SER A 500 -11.16 -4.80 14.21
CA SER A 500 -11.80 -5.75 15.11
C SER A 500 -13.16 -6.15 14.57
N GLY A 501 -13.64 -7.32 15.00
CA GLY A 501 -15.00 -7.73 14.71
C GLY A 501 -15.37 -9.03 15.40
N LYS A 502 -16.67 -9.28 15.44
CA LYS A 502 -17.27 -10.50 15.98
C LYS A 502 -18.22 -11.06 14.94
N ASN A 503 -18.12 -12.36 14.67
CA ASN A 503 -19.00 -13.08 13.75
C ASN A 503 -19.14 -12.40 12.37
N ILE A 504 -18.04 -11.83 11.87
CA ILE A 504 -18.04 -10.95 10.69
C ILE A 504 -18.43 -11.63 9.39
N ASP A 505 -18.28 -12.96 9.32
CA ASP A 505 -18.64 -13.82 8.19
C ASP A 505 -19.99 -14.52 8.36
N THR A 506 -20.73 -14.22 9.44
CA THR A 506 -22.05 -14.81 9.66
C THR A 506 -23.07 -14.18 8.72
N ILE A 507 -23.66 -15.00 7.86
CA ILE A 507 -24.74 -14.59 6.96
C ILE A 507 -25.98 -14.22 7.79
N ARG A 508 -26.48 -13.00 7.61
CA ARG A 508 -27.69 -12.49 8.27
C ARG A 508 -28.55 -11.71 7.28
N SER A 509 -29.85 -11.61 7.57
CA SER A 509 -30.69 -10.65 6.87
C SER A 509 -30.19 -9.22 7.14
N ILE A 510 -30.17 -8.38 6.11
CA ILE A 510 -29.58 -7.03 6.19
C ILE A 510 -30.60 -5.89 6.26
N ALA A 511 -31.88 -6.22 6.15
CA ALA A 511 -32.97 -5.24 6.08
C ALA A 511 -32.64 -4.11 5.08
N SER A 512 -32.97 -2.86 5.42
CA SER A 512 -32.79 -1.69 4.55
C SER A 512 -31.35 -1.31 4.17
N LEU A 513 -30.32 -2.04 4.61
CA LEU A 513 -28.99 -1.87 4.04
C LEU A 513 -28.96 -2.28 2.55
N THR A 514 -29.90 -3.13 2.10
CA THR A 514 -30.16 -3.41 0.68
C THR A 514 -30.25 -2.15 -0.19
N LYS A 515 -30.87 -1.09 0.33
CA LYS A 515 -31.09 0.15 -0.45
C LYS A 515 -29.78 0.80 -0.92
N LEU A 516 -28.64 0.47 -0.29
CA LEU A 516 -27.31 0.91 -0.73
C LEU A 516 -26.99 0.39 -2.12
N ILE A 517 -27.04 -0.94 -2.32
CA ILE A 517 -26.73 -1.54 -3.62
C ILE A 517 -27.83 -1.21 -4.65
N THR A 518 -29.09 -1.10 -4.23
CA THR A 518 -30.18 -0.63 -5.11
C THR A 518 -29.93 0.77 -5.63
N ALA A 519 -29.53 1.71 -4.76
CA ALA A 519 -29.20 3.07 -5.17
C ALA A 519 -28.02 3.12 -6.14
N TYR A 520 -26.98 2.34 -5.85
CA TYR A 520 -25.80 2.23 -6.69
C TYR A 520 -26.16 1.71 -8.08
N GLU A 521 -26.89 0.60 -8.18
CA GLU A 521 -27.30 0.08 -9.48
C GLU A 521 -28.26 1.03 -10.19
N ALA A 522 -29.15 1.73 -9.47
CA ALA A 522 -30.04 2.68 -10.12
C ALA A 522 -29.28 3.79 -10.83
N ILE A 523 -28.35 4.46 -10.12
CA ILE A 523 -27.53 5.54 -10.68
C ILE A 523 -26.71 5.07 -11.89
N ASN A 524 -26.15 3.86 -11.81
CA ASN A 524 -25.32 3.32 -12.90
C ASN A 524 -26.12 2.76 -14.08
N ASN A 525 -27.43 2.59 -13.94
CA ASN A 525 -28.29 1.98 -14.96
C ASN A 525 -29.47 2.88 -15.39
N GLY A 526 -29.23 4.18 -15.51
CA GLY A 526 -30.15 5.10 -16.17
C GLY A 526 -31.17 5.78 -15.26
N PHE A 527 -31.03 5.70 -13.94
CA PHE A 527 -31.79 6.55 -13.03
C PHE A 527 -31.30 8.00 -13.09
N ASP A 528 -31.97 8.80 -13.90
CA ASP A 528 -31.65 10.21 -14.13
C ASP A 528 -32.19 11.11 -13.00
N LEU A 529 -31.30 11.77 -12.28
CA LEU A 529 -31.65 12.58 -11.10
C LEU A 529 -32.42 13.87 -11.43
N GLU A 530 -32.34 14.35 -12.68
CA GLU A 530 -33.03 15.57 -13.13
C GLU A 530 -34.44 15.27 -13.66
N LYS A 531 -34.82 13.99 -13.74
CA LYS A 531 -36.16 13.55 -14.13
C LYS A 531 -37.07 13.34 -12.94
N THR A 532 -38.31 13.03 -13.25
CA THR A 532 -39.36 12.71 -12.27
C THR A 532 -39.89 11.30 -12.45
N THR A 533 -40.32 10.68 -11.36
CA THR A 533 -41.00 9.38 -11.37
C THR A 533 -42.41 9.52 -10.82
N THR A 534 -43.36 8.88 -11.49
CA THR A 534 -44.78 8.84 -11.10
C THR A 534 -45.06 7.62 -10.24
N TYR A 535 -45.71 7.83 -9.10
CA TYR A 535 -46.14 6.76 -8.21
C TYR A 535 -47.31 5.98 -8.83
N SER A 536 -47.17 4.66 -8.80
CA SER A 536 -48.25 3.72 -9.12
C SER A 536 -48.30 2.67 -8.04
N LYS A 537 -49.46 2.52 -7.40
CA LYS A 537 -49.70 1.58 -6.32
C LYS A 537 -49.34 0.15 -6.75
N ASN A 538 -49.81 -0.28 -7.92
CA ASN A 538 -49.54 -1.63 -8.42
C ASN A 538 -48.03 -1.93 -8.55
N LYS A 539 -47.22 -0.94 -8.95
CA LYS A 539 -45.78 -1.13 -9.17
C LYS A 539 -44.92 -0.83 -7.94
N HIS A 540 -45.36 0.06 -7.07
CA HIS A 540 -44.50 0.65 -6.04
C HIS A 540 -45.04 0.48 -4.61
N GLU A 541 -46.16 -0.21 -4.41
CA GLU A 541 -46.65 -0.53 -3.07
C GLU A 541 -45.63 -1.33 -2.27
N ALA A 542 -45.51 -0.98 -0.99
CA ALA A 542 -44.66 -1.61 0.00
C ALA A 542 -45.33 -1.44 1.36
N TYR A 543 -44.77 -2.04 2.42
CA TYR A 543 -45.25 -1.89 3.80
C TYR A 543 -44.18 -1.28 4.71
N GLY A 544 -44.56 -0.92 5.94
CA GLY A 544 -43.65 -0.36 6.94
C GLY A 544 -43.47 1.15 6.78
N ASN A 545 -42.22 1.62 6.61
CA ASN A 545 -41.92 3.04 6.49
C ASN A 545 -42.15 3.52 5.05
N LEU A 546 -43.20 4.31 4.84
CA LEU A 546 -43.69 4.69 3.51
C LEU A 546 -43.73 6.20 3.33
N LEU A 547 -43.45 6.65 2.10
CA LEU A 547 -43.82 7.97 1.65
C LEU A 547 -45.30 7.92 1.27
N ASN A 548 -46.13 8.68 1.96
CA ASN A 548 -47.58 8.67 1.73
C ASN A 548 -47.88 9.35 0.39
N LEU A 549 -48.22 8.56 -0.64
CA LEU A 549 -48.49 9.02 -1.99
C LEU A 549 -49.83 8.50 -2.52
N ALA A 550 -50.52 9.33 -3.28
CA ALA A 550 -51.71 8.97 -4.05
C ALA A 550 -51.34 8.53 -5.48
N GLU A 551 -52.17 7.71 -6.11
CA GLU A 551 -51.95 7.22 -7.48
C GLU A 551 -51.72 8.37 -8.47
N GLY A 552 -50.60 8.29 -9.20
CA GLY A 552 -50.23 9.26 -10.21
C GLY A 552 -49.63 10.56 -9.66
N GLU A 553 -49.20 10.63 -8.40
CA GLU A 553 -48.33 11.71 -7.91
C GLU A 553 -46.92 11.59 -8.47
N THR A 554 -46.24 12.71 -8.66
CA THR A 554 -44.95 12.77 -9.35
C THR A 554 -43.90 13.45 -8.49
N ILE A 555 -42.71 12.85 -8.41
CA ILE A 555 -41.61 13.28 -7.53
C ILE A 555 -40.31 13.36 -8.32
N ASN A 556 -39.44 14.34 -8.03
CA ASN A 556 -38.10 14.36 -8.61
C ASN A 556 -37.30 13.15 -8.15
N ASN A 557 -36.50 12.61 -9.07
CA ASN A 557 -35.69 11.43 -8.82
C ASN A 557 -34.61 11.68 -7.75
N ARG A 558 -34.04 12.89 -7.70
CA ARG A 558 -33.17 13.32 -6.60
C ARG A 558 -33.86 13.23 -5.23
N ASP A 559 -35.15 13.61 -5.14
CA ASP A 559 -35.91 13.60 -3.89
C ASP A 559 -36.25 12.16 -3.45
N LEU A 560 -36.53 11.27 -4.41
CA LEU A 560 -36.75 9.85 -4.17
C LEU A 560 -35.49 9.17 -3.64
N LEU A 561 -34.35 9.40 -4.29
CA LEU A 561 -33.06 8.86 -3.84
C LEU A 561 -32.69 9.38 -2.45
N GLY A 562 -32.83 10.69 -2.23
CA GLY A 562 -32.56 11.34 -0.94
C GLY A 562 -33.40 10.73 0.17
N THR A 563 -34.71 10.65 -0.02
CA THR A 563 -35.65 10.10 0.97
C THR A 563 -35.41 8.61 1.23
N MET A 564 -35.14 7.84 0.19
CA MET A 564 -34.82 6.41 0.29
C MET A 564 -33.60 6.15 1.18
N LEU A 565 -32.51 6.90 0.98
CA LEU A 565 -31.25 6.67 1.69
C LEU A 565 -31.24 7.31 3.09
N ILE A 566 -31.76 8.53 3.23
CA ILE A 566 -31.72 9.30 4.48
C ILE A 566 -32.78 8.76 5.46
N ALA A 567 -34.02 8.63 5.00
CA ALA A 567 -35.17 8.29 5.84
C ALA A 567 -35.52 6.80 5.81
N SER A 568 -34.90 6.02 4.93
CA SER A 568 -35.15 4.57 4.77
C SER A 568 -36.59 4.25 4.37
N VAL A 569 -37.15 5.02 3.44
CA VAL A 569 -38.52 4.80 2.95
C VAL A 569 -38.55 3.66 1.92
N ASN A 570 -39.57 2.79 2.01
CA ASN A 570 -39.62 1.52 1.28
C ASN A 570 -40.19 1.65 -0.13
N ASN A 571 -41.34 2.30 -0.32
CA ASN A 571 -41.94 2.46 -1.65
C ASN A 571 -41.05 3.28 -2.60
N THR A 572 -40.23 4.20 -2.07
CA THR A 572 -39.25 4.93 -2.87
C THR A 572 -38.16 4.03 -3.46
N ALA A 573 -37.81 2.90 -2.83
CA ALA A 573 -36.84 1.96 -3.39
C ALA A 573 -37.35 1.28 -4.67
N ARG A 574 -38.63 0.90 -4.66
CA ARG A 574 -39.30 0.33 -5.85
C ARG A 574 -39.44 1.37 -6.96
N MET A 575 -39.76 2.62 -6.60
CA MET A 575 -39.82 3.74 -7.56
C MET A 575 -38.45 4.01 -8.20
N VAL A 576 -37.38 4.09 -7.38
CA VAL A 576 -36.01 4.30 -7.86
C VAL A 576 -35.60 3.20 -8.83
N ALA A 577 -35.82 1.93 -8.46
CA ALA A 577 -35.47 0.80 -9.32
C ALA A 577 -36.30 0.74 -10.61
N SER A 578 -37.61 1.00 -10.53
CA SER A 578 -38.52 0.99 -11.68
C SER A 578 -38.26 2.11 -12.68
N ALA A 579 -37.60 3.19 -12.26
CA ALA A 579 -37.27 4.34 -13.10
C ALA A 579 -35.90 4.21 -13.80
N THR A 580 -35.24 3.06 -13.68
CA THR A 580 -34.01 2.72 -14.41
C THR A 580 -34.33 2.17 -15.81
N ASN A 581 -33.30 2.03 -16.65
CA ASN A 581 -33.43 1.34 -17.94
C ASN A 581 -33.66 -0.18 -17.80
N LEU A 582 -33.45 -0.73 -16.59
CA LEU A 582 -33.53 -2.17 -16.31
C LEU A 582 -34.87 -2.59 -15.66
N GLY A 583 -35.60 -1.64 -15.08
CA GLY A 583 -36.74 -1.95 -14.20
C GLY A 583 -36.32 -2.66 -12.91
N GLU A 584 -37.29 -2.96 -12.05
CA GLU A 584 -37.03 -3.52 -10.70
C GLU A 584 -36.32 -4.89 -10.75
N GLU A 585 -36.80 -5.84 -11.56
CA GLU A 585 -36.18 -7.17 -11.70
C GLU A 585 -34.76 -7.08 -12.27
N GLY A 586 -34.54 -6.22 -13.26
CA GLY A 586 -33.23 -6.04 -13.86
C GLY A 586 -32.23 -5.40 -12.90
N VAL A 587 -32.67 -4.47 -12.04
CA VAL A 587 -31.84 -3.92 -10.96
C VAL A 587 -31.46 -5.00 -9.96
N ILE A 588 -32.38 -5.89 -9.56
CA ILE A 588 -32.08 -7.01 -8.65
C ILE A 588 -31.04 -7.95 -9.27
N LYS A 589 -31.19 -8.29 -10.56
CA LYS A 589 -30.22 -9.11 -11.29
C LYS A 589 -28.85 -8.45 -11.34
N SER A 590 -28.79 -7.21 -11.79
CA SER A 590 -27.55 -6.44 -11.91
C SER A 590 -26.85 -6.24 -10.57
N ALA A 591 -27.61 -6.02 -9.50
CA ALA A 591 -27.07 -5.93 -8.14
C ALA A 591 -26.40 -7.23 -7.71
N ASN A 592 -27.02 -8.40 -7.92
CA ASN A 592 -26.40 -9.67 -7.55
C ASN A 592 -25.14 -9.98 -8.40
N GLU A 593 -25.13 -9.62 -9.68
CA GLU A 593 -23.94 -9.70 -10.52
C GLU A 593 -22.82 -8.78 -10.00
N ARG A 594 -23.17 -7.56 -9.55
CA ARG A 594 -22.24 -6.61 -8.93
C ARG A 594 -21.65 -7.14 -7.63
N LEU A 595 -22.48 -7.76 -6.79
CA LEU A 595 -22.03 -8.34 -5.52
C LEU A 595 -20.96 -9.41 -5.74
N LEU A 596 -21.16 -10.32 -6.71
CA LEU A 596 -20.15 -11.29 -7.11
C LEU A 596 -18.89 -10.62 -7.66
N LEU A 597 -19.04 -9.60 -8.51
CA LEU A 597 -17.89 -8.86 -9.07
C LEU A 597 -17.06 -8.14 -7.99
N TRP A 598 -17.68 -7.74 -6.88
CA TRP A 598 -17.00 -7.09 -5.75
C TRP A 598 -16.49 -8.08 -4.70
N GLY A 599 -16.55 -9.38 -4.99
CA GLY A 599 -16.15 -10.44 -4.05
C GLY A 599 -17.04 -10.53 -2.82
N ALA A 600 -18.27 -9.99 -2.86
CA ALA A 600 -19.26 -10.12 -1.79
C ALA A 600 -20.04 -11.44 -1.95
N ASP A 601 -19.29 -12.55 -1.97
CA ASP A 601 -19.77 -13.88 -2.39
C ASP A 601 -20.86 -14.47 -1.46
N ASN A 602 -20.94 -13.98 -0.23
CA ASN A 602 -21.93 -14.39 0.77
C ASN A 602 -23.15 -13.46 0.80
N SER A 603 -23.28 -12.59 -0.21
CA SER A 603 -24.35 -11.60 -0.30
C SER A 603 -25.31 -11.89 -1.44
N LYS A 604 -26.59 -11.70 -1.16
CA LYS A 604 -27.67 -11.84 -2.15
C LYS A 604 -28.83 -10.92 -1.79
N ILE A 605 -29.43 -10.31 -2.80
CA ILE A 605 -30.70 -9.60 -2.67
C ILE A 605 -31.77 -10.22 -3.57
N VAL A 606 -33.01 -10.22 -3.10
CA VAL A 606 -34.22 -10.70 -3.81
C VAL A 606 -35.29 -9.61 -3.92
N ASP A 607 -35.14 -8.50 -3.18
CA ASP A 607 -35.97 -7.30 -3.32
C ASP A 607 -35.13 -6.02 -3.20
N THR A 608 -35.66 -4.88 -3.64
CA THR A 608 -34.94 -3.57 -3.70
C THR A 608 -34.97 -2.77 -2.40
N SER A 609 -35.85 -3.14 -1.47
CA SER A 609 -36.09 -2.39 -0.24
C SER A 609 -35.43 -3.02 0.98
N GLY A 610 -35.17 -4.33 0.96
CA GLY A 610 -34.72 -5.10 2.11
C GLY A 610 -35.85 -5.50 3.06
N LEU A 611 -37.07 -5.68 2.52
CA LEU A 611 -38.20 -6.19 3.27
C LEU A 611 -38.19 -7.73 3.32
N ASP A 612 -37.61 -8.39 2.32
CA ASP A 612 -37.49 -9.84 2.31
C ASP A 612 -36.29 -10.29 3.16
N ALA A 613 -36.52 -11.28 4.03
CA ALA A 613 -35.49 -11.82 4.91
C ALA A 613 -34.36 -12.55 4.15
N ASN A 614 -34.58 -12.89 2.87
CA ASN A 614 -33.57 -13.48 1.98
C ASN A 614 -32.60 -12.45 1.39
N ASN A 615 -32.83 -11.15 1.61
CA ASN A 615 -31.77 -10.17 1.44
C ASN A 615 -30.73 -10.35 2.55
N LYS A 616 -29.62 -11.01 2.19
CA LYS A 616 -28.61 -11.52 3.12
C LYS A 616 -27.22 -11.03 2.74
N SER A 617 -26.38 -10.88 3.76
CA SER A 617 -24.96 -10.53 3.62
C SER A 617 -24.23 -10.86 4.92
N THR A 618 -22.93 -10.58 4.96
CA THR A 618 -22.06 -10.66 6.14
C THR A 618 -21.56 -9.25 6.48
N ALA A 619 -21.00 -9.04 7.68
CA ALA A 619 -20.40 -7.74 8.01
C ALA A 619 -19.20 -7.45 7.09
N ARG A 620 -18.44 -8.49 6.73
CA ARG A 620 -17.31 -8.40 5.81
C ARG A 620 -17.73 -8.01 4.39
N ASP A 621 -18.78 -8.63 3.86
CA ASP A 621 -19.28 -8.28 2.53
C ASP A 621 -19.87 -6.87 2.51
N LEU A 622 -20.61 -6.48 3.56
CA LEU A 622 -21.12 -5.12 3.70
C LEU A 622 -19.99 -4.08 3.72
N LEU A 623 -18.80 -4.40 4.23
CA LEU A 623 -17.62 -3.53 4.17
C LEU A 623 -17.16 -3.31 2.72
N LYS A 624 -17.06 -4.38 1.92
CA LYS A 624 -16.73 -4.31 0.49
C LYS A 624 -17.74 -3.43 -0.26
N ILE A 625 -19.03 -3.77 -0.09
CA ILE A 625 -20.15 -3.09 -0.75
C ILE A 625 -20.15 -1.61 -0.40
N PHE A 626 -20.09 -1.27 0.89
CA PHE A 626 -20.17 0.12 1.32
C PHE A 626 -18.95 0.93 0.88
N THR A 627 -17.75 0.34 0.95
CA THR A 627 -16.53 1.03 0.51
C THR A 627 -16.61 1.40 -0.98
N LYS A 628 -17.05 0.47 -1.84
CA LYS A 628 -17.24 0.71 -3.29
C LYS A 628 -18.33 1.73 -3.58
N ILE A 629 -19.44 1.69 -2.84
CA ILE A 629 -20.55 2.64 -3.00
C ILE A 629 -20.13 4.07 -2.69
N LEU A 630 -19.25 4.25 -1.71
CA LEU A 630 -18.76 5.57 -1.31
C LEU A 630 -17.77 6.21 -2.30
N ASP A 631 -17.32 5.50 -3.33
CA ASP A 631 -16.58 6.09 -4.45
C ASP A 631 -17.49 6.93 -5.36
N ASN A 632 -18.81 6.76 -5.26
CA ASN A 632 -19.79 7.60 -5.94
C ASN A 632 -20.14 8.82 -5.07
N GLU A 633 -19.68 10.00 -5.50
CA GLU A 633 -19.84 11.26 -4.73
C GLU A 633 -21.31 11.63 -4.49
N ILE A 634 -22.23 11.31 -5.42
CA ILE A 634 -23.67 11.59 -5.24
C ILE A 634 -24.23 10.74 -4.09
N LEU A 635 -23.88 9.45 -4.04
CA LEU A 635 -24.33 8.56 -2.97
C LEU A 635 -23.70 8.95 -1.64
N LYS A 636 -22.40 9.25 -1.63
CA LYS A 636 -21.68 9.70 -0.44
C LYS A 636 -22.28 10.99 0.13
N GLU A 637 -22.51 12.00 -0.72
CA GLU A 637 -23.15 13.25 -0.32
C GLU A 637 -24.56 12.98 0.24
N THR A 638 -25.36 12.16 -0.44
CA THR A 638 -26.73 11.85 0.00
C THR A 638 -26.75 11.14 1.34
N LEU A 639 -25.88 10.15 1.55
CA LEU A 639 -25.76 9.39 2.82
C LEU A 639 -25.23 10.24 3.98
N SER A 640 -24.63 11.40 3.70
CA SER A 640 -24.09 12.33 4.72
C SER A 640 -25.15 13.24 5.35
N LYS A 641 -26.30 13.41 4.69
CA LYS A 641 -27.31 14.41 5.07
C LYS A 641 -28.01 14.02 6.37
N THR A 642 -28.17 14.99 7.28
CA THR A 642 -28.81 14.80 8.60
C THR A 642 -30.33 14.88 8.54
N GLU A 643 -30.87 15.54 7.52
CA GLU A 643 -32.29 15.71 7.26
C GLU A 643 -32.52 15.94 5.76
N TYR A 644 -33.77 15.79 5.33
CA TYR A 644 -34.16 15.99 3.95
C TYR A 644 -35.59 16.53 3.87
N SER A 645 -35.85 17.45 2.96
CA SER A 645 -37.20 17.97 2.73
C SER A 645 -37.42 18.33 1.28
N PHE A 646 -38.62 18.07 0.78
CA PHE A 646 -39.00 18.38 -0.60
C PHE A 646 -40.51 18.60 -0.73
N LYS A 647 -40.92 19.08 -1.91
CA LYS A 647 -42.32 19.14 -2.34
C LYS A 647 -42.50 18.26 -3.56
N GLU A 648 -43.63 17.59 -3.65
CA GLU A 648 -43.99 16.83 -4.84
C GLU A 648 -44.14 17.77 -6.06
N VAL A 649 -43.81 17.26 -7.25
CA VAL A 649 -43.98 17.99 -8.51
C VAL A 649 -45.46 18.02 -8.89
N LEU A 650 -46.13 16.87 -8.80
CA LEU A 650 -47.58 16.77 -8.92
C LEU A 650 -48.14 16.21 -7.61
N ASN A 651 -48.88 17.07 -6.90
CA ASN A 651 -49.44 16.80 -5.58
C ASN A 651 -50.96 16.69 -5.64
N LYS A 652 -51.50 15.51 -5.37
CA LYS A 652 -52.94 15.24 -5.43
C LYS A 652 -53.57 15.13 -4.04
N ASN A 653 -52.80 14.69 -3.05
CA ASN A 653 -53.21 14.51 -1.66
C ASN A 653 -53.14 15.81 -0.82
N LYS A 654 -52.63 16.90 -1.40
CA LYS A 654 -52.44 18.24 -0.80
C LYS A 654 -51.43 18.28 0.35
N VAL A 655 -50.41 17.42 0.36
CA VAL A 655 -49.31 17.47 1.33
C VAL A 655 -48.39 18.66 1.03
N SER A 656 -48.26 19.61 1.96
CA SER A 656 -47.57 20.87 1.68
C SER A 656 -46.04 20.76 1.54
N THR A 657 -45.39 19.88 2.32
CA THR A 657 -43.94 19.59 2.28
C THR A 657 -43.66 18.29 3.03
N HIS A 658 -42.84 17.43 2.44
CA HIS A 658 -42.30 16.24 3.13
C HIS A 658 -41.03 16.61 3.88
N LYS A 659 -40.91 16.18 5.14
CA LYS A 659 -39.73 16.43 5.98
C LYS A 659 -39.31 15.16 6.70
N PHE A 660 -38.04 14.80 6.57
CA PHE A 660 -37.47 13.61 7.17
C PHE A 660 -36.18 13.94 7.91
N LYS A 661 -35.98 13.31 9.07
CA LYS A 661 -34.66 13.22 9.70
C LYS A 661 -33.95 11.97 9.21
N ASN A 662 -32.63 11.99 9.25
CA ASN A 662 -31.85 10.79 9.00
C ASN A 662 -32.26 9.69 9.99
N SER A 663 -32.50 8.49 9.46
CA SER A 663 -32.87 7.31 10.22
C SER A 663 -31.83 6.92 11.27
N ASN A 664 -30.56 7.35 11.09
CA ASN A 664 -29.50 7.27 12.08
C ASN A 664 -29.48 8.54 12.95
N TYR A 665 -29.98 8.42 14.19
CA TYR A 665 -30.00 9.50 15.18
C TYR A 665 -28.62 10.12 15.45
N LEU A 666 -27.54 9.32 15.38
CA LEU A 666 -26.19 9.78 15.68
C LEU A 666 -25.70 10.87 14.72
N THR A 667 -26.28 10.98 13.52
CA THR A 667 -25.90 11.99 12.53
C THR A 667 -26.19 13.43 12.97
N TYR A 668 -27.20 13.63 13.82
CA TYR A 668 -27.58 14.93 14.37
C TYR A 668 -27.48 14.99 15.90
N ALA A 669 -26.84 14.00 16.53
CA ALA A 669 -26.54 14.02 17.95
C ALA A 669 -25.44 15.06 18.27
N LYS A 670 -25.59 15.76 19.40
CA LYS A 670 -24.62 16.76 19.87
C LYS A 670 -23.56 16.12 20.76
N GLY A 671 -22.36 16.72 20.83
CA GLY A 671 -21.31 16.30 21.77
C GLY A 671 -20.53 15.03 21.39
N LEU A 672 -20.65 14.55 20.13
CA LEU A 672 -19.82 13.45 19.63
C LEU A 672 -18.40 13.94 19.30
N ASN A 673 -17.39 13.13 19.64
CA ASN A 673 -15.98 13.34 19.26
C ASN A 673 -15.67 12.91 17.82
N TYR A 674 -16.66 12.40 17.09
CA TYR A 674 -16.60 12.13 15.66
C TYR A 674 -17.67 12.87 14.87
N LYS A 675 -17.47 12.87 13.55
CA LYS A 675 -18.47 13.26 12.54
C LYS A 675 -18.87 12.00 11.76
N ILE A 676 -20.14 11.82 11.47
CA ILE A 676 -20.59 10.79 10.52
C ILE A 676 -20.56 11.40 9.13
N LEU A 677 -19.86 10.74 8.20
CA LEU A 677 -19.71 11.18 6.82
C LEU A 677 -20.69 10.47 5.87
N ALA A 678 -21.11 9.25 6.20
CA ALA A 678 -22.15 8.53 5.49
C ALA A 678 -22.77 7.49 6.43
N SER A 679 -24.08 7.25 6.36
CA SER A 679 -24.66 6.13 7.11
C SER A 679 -25.96 5.60 6.54
N LYS A 680 -26.26 4.33 6.84
CA LYS A 680 -27.54 3.69 6.56
C LYS A 680 -27.95 2.77 7.69
N THR A 681 -29.23 2.81 8.07
CA THR A 681 -29.83 1.90 9.05
C THR A 681 -30.70 0.83 8.37
N GLY A 682 -31.01 -0.23 9.10
CA GLY A 682 -32.04 -1.20 8.75
C GLY A 682 -32.65 -1.86 9.98
N TYR A 683 -33.89 -2.32 9.83
CA TYR A 683 -34.57 -3.15 10.82
C TYR A 683 -35.69 -3.97 10.16
N THR A 684 -35.70 -5.26 10.43
CA THR A 684 -36.86 -6.15 10.32
C THR A 684 -36.85 -7.08 11.54
N SER A 685 -37.94 -7.80 11.80
CA SER A 685 -37.99 -8.77 12.90
C SER A 685 -36.93 -9.87 12.74
N GLU A 686 -36.63 -10.25 11.49
CA GLU A 686 -35.69 -11.31 11.12
C GLU A 686 -34.24 -10.82 11.14
N ALA A 687 -33.98 -9.58 10.71
CA ALA A 687 -32.63 -9.00 10.67
C ALA A 687 -32.17 -8.47 12.04
N GLY A 688 -33.11 -8.14 12.93
CA GLY A 688 -32.84 -7.23 14.04
C GLY A 688 -32.39 -5.86 13.54
N SER A 689 -31.79 -5.05 14.41
CA SER A 689 -31.23 -3.76 13.99
C SER A 689 -29.89 -3.93 13.28
N THR A 690 -29.77 -3.27 12.12
CA THR A 690 -28.54 -3.16 11.34
C THR A 690 -28.15 -1.69 11.16
N LEU A 691 -26.86 -1.41 11.15
CA LEU A 691 -26.32 -0.08 10.89
C LEU A 691 -24.95 -0.22 10.23
N ILE A 692 -24.72 0.61 9.20
CA ILE A 692 -23.42 0.84 8.61
C ILE A 692 -23.15 2.34 8.56
N MET A 693 -21.96 2.77 8.99
CA MET A 693 -21.58 4.18 8.97
C MET A 693 -20.09 4.38 8.73
N LEU A 694 -19.76 5.38 7.92
CA LEU A 694 -18.43 5.96 7.80
C LEU A 694 -18.36 7.14 8.78
N LEU A 695 -17.39 7.11 9.68
CA LEU A 695 -17.14 8.19 10.63
C LEU A 695 -15.72 8.76 10.44
N GLU A 696 -15.56 10.02 10.81
CA GLU A 696 -14.29 10.74 10.87
C GLU A 696 -14.04 11.16 12.32
N ASN A 697 -12.87 10.82 12.85
CA ASN A 697 -12.38 11.36 14.10
C ASN A 697 -12.17 12.88 13.95
N LYS A 698 -12.78 13.68 14.82
CA LYS A 698 -12.65 15.15 14.74
C LYS A 698 -11.24 15.65 15.01
N ILE A 699 -10.43 14.86 15.73
CA ILE A 699 -9.07 15.22 16.17
C ILE A 699 -8.04 14.99 15.05
N ASP A 700 -7.82 13.73 14.65
CA ASP A 700 -6.76 13.36 13.70
C ASP A 700 -7.24 13.22 12.24
N LYS A 701 -8.55 13.34 12.01
CA LYS A 701 -9.22 13.17 10.70
C LYS A 701 -9.17 11.74 10.14
N GLN A 702 -8.77 10.75 10.94
CA GLN A 702 -8.82 9.36 10.55
C GLN A 702 -10.27 8.89 10.40
N GLN A 703 -10.50 8.03 9.40
CA GLN A 703 -11.83 7.56 9.04
C GLN A 703 -11.99 6.06 9.25
N TYR A 704 -13.18 5.66 9.68
CA TYR A 704 -13.52 4.27 9.99
C TYR A 704 -14.91 3.91 9.49
N THR A 705 -15.04 2.68 9.00
CA THR A 705 -16.33 2.05 8.75
C THR A 705 -16.72 1.21 9.97
N ILE A 706 -17.92 1.46 10.50
CA ILE A 706 -18.53 0.64 11.55
C ILE A 706 -19.76 -0.06 10.98
N ILE A 707 -19.84 -1.36 11.20
CA ILE A 707 -20.94 -2.22 10.78
C ILE A 707 -21.45 -2.96 12.01
N THR A 708 -22.75 -2.95 12.25
CA THR A 708 -23.40 -3.70 13.33
C THR A 708 -24.62 -4.42 12.79
N MET A 709 -24.82 -5.67 13.20
CA MET A 709 -25.88 -6.52 12.68
C MET A 709 -26.54 -7.35 13.79
N GLY A 710 -27.86 -7.57 13.67
CA GLY A 710 -28.60 -8.43 14.59
C GLY A 710 -28.94 -7.79 15.93
N GLY A 711 -28.85 -6.47 16.08
CA GLY A 711 -29.15 -5.82 17.36
C GLY A 711 -30.58 -6.15 17.83
N PRO A 712 -30.78 -6.83 18.98
CA PRO A 712 -32.08 -7.39 19.36
C PRO A 712 -33.06 -6.34 19.88
N ASN A 713 -32.57 -5.17 20.30
CA ASN A 713 -33.38 -4.11 20.91
C ASN A 713 -33.45 -2.88 19.99
N TYR A 714 -34.58 -2.74 19.28
CA TYR A 714 -34.81 -1.60 18.39
C TYR A 714 -34.72 -0.24 19.10
N LYS A 715 -35.18 -0.13 20.35
CA LYS A 715 -35.18 1.15 21.09
C LYS A 715 -33.77 1.64 21.40
N ASN A 716 -32.85 0.72 21.69
CA ASN A 716 -31.47 1.02 22.10
C ASN A 716 -30.45 0.80 20.98
N ARG A 717 -30.90 0.74 19.72
CA ARG A 717 -30.08 0.34 18.57
C ARG A 717 -28.84 1.20 18.27
N PHE A 718 -28.75 2.41 18.82
CA PHE A 718 -27.62 3.32 18.61
C PHE A 718 -26.61 3.32 19.77
N VAL A 719 -26.91 2.64 20.88
CA VAL A 719 -26.04 2.61 22.07
C VAL A 719 -24.73 1.89 21.76
N GLU A 720 -24.80 0.66 21.23
CA GLU A 720 -23.59 -0.11 20.92
C GLU A 720 -22.77 0.50 19.77
N PRO A 721 -23.37 0.95 18.64
CA PRO A 721 -22.63 1.69 17.63
C PRO A 721 -21.89 2.95 18.13
N ASP A 722 -22.49 3.76 19.01
CA ASP A 722 -21.81 4.93 19.60
C ASP A 722 -20.64 4.52 20.49
N LYS A 723 -20.79 3.46 21.30
CA LYS A 723 -19.68 2.94 22.12
C LYS A 723 -18.53 2.43 21.25
N ILE A 724 -18.83 1.69 20.16
CA ILE A 724 -17.80 1.21 19.22
C ILE A 724 -17.10 2.39 18.55
N ALA A 725 -17.86 3.41 18.12
CA ALA A 725 -17.32 4.63 17.53
C ALA A 725 -16.35 5.34 18.49
N ARG A 726 -16.76 5.57 19.73
CA ARG A 726 -15.90 6.18 20.75
C ARG A 726 -14.66 5.35 21.02
N TRP A 727 -14.82 4.02 21.14
CA TRP A 727 -13.70 3.11 21.35
C TRP A 727 -12.65 3.20 20.25
N VAL A 728 -13.04 3.16 18.97
CA VAL A 728 -12.05 3.19 17.88
C VAL A 728 -11.34 4.54 17.81
N ILE A 729 -12.05 5.64 18.06
CA ILE A 729 -11.49 7.00 18.09
C ILE A 729 -10.53 7.20 19.26
N GLU A 730 -10.87 6.67 20.44
CA GLU A 730 -10.04 6.76 21.64
C GLU A 730 -8.80 5.87 21.53
N LYS A 731 -8.90 4.73 20.82
CA LYS A 731 -7.79 3.80 20.62
C LYS A 731 -6.79 4.28 19.55
N ASP A 732 -7.22 5.04 18.54
CA ASP A 732 -6.32 5.64 17.53
C ASP A 732 -5.71 6.99 17.92
N GLY A 733 -6.25 7.62 18.97
CA GLY A 733 -5.55 8.71 19.67
C GLY A 733 -4.18 8.30 20.23
N ASP A 734 -3.92 7.00 20.37
CA ASP A 734 -2.64 6.43 20.78
C ASP A 734 -1.67 6.14 19.60
N LEU A 735 -2.11 6.29 18.33
CA LEU A 735 -1.28 5.99 17.15
C LEU A 735 -1.04 7.18 16.21
N ALA A 736 -1.88 8.21 16.21
CA ALA A 736 -1.82 9.30 15.23
C ALA A 736 -1.20 10.64 15.73
N GLY A 737 -0.71 10.72 16.97
CA GLY A 737 -0.17 11.98 17.51
C GLY A 737 0.96 11.80 18.52
N THR A 738 2.21 11.83 18.06
CA THR A 738 3.37 12.22 18.92
C THR A 738 4.19 13.33 18.24
N LYS A 739 3.66 14.55 18.27
CA LYS A 739 4.49 15.65 18.81
C LYS A 739 4.59 15.36 20.29
N ALA A 740 5.80 15.35 20.84
CA ALA A 740 6.03 15.18 22.26
C ALA A 740 5.19 16.20 23.05
N ILE A 741 4.02 15.77 23.50
CA ILE A 741 3.54 16.14 24.82
C ILE A 741 4.06 15.01 25.68
N ASP A 742 5.13 15.33 26.40
CA ASP A 742 5.33 14.90 27.78
C ASP A 742 4.47 13.68 28.14
N THR A 743 5.07 12.48 28.08
CA THR A 743 4.56 11.27 28.73
C THR A 743 4.63 11.45 30.25
N THR A 744 3.98 12.51 30.73
CA THR A 744 3.06 12.43 31.83
C THR A 744 1.63 12.20 31.29
N VAL A 745 1.32 10.95 30.87
CA VAL A 745 0.39 10.26 31.79
C VAL A 745 1.21 10.34 33.06
N LYS A 746 0.83 11.27 33.95
CA LYS A 746 1.02 10.94 35.35
C LYS A 746 0.38 9.56 35.36
N SER A 747 1.25 8.54 35.31
CA SER A 747 0.99 7.34 36.04
C SER A 747 0.40 7.93 37.31
N ALA A 748 -0.70 7.36 37.79
CA ALA A 748 -0.81 7.42 39.22
C ALA A 748 0.54 6.82 39.70
N VAL A 749 1.57 7.67 39.88
CA VAL A 749 2.80 7.41 40.57
C VAL A 749 2.20 7.05 41.87
N PHE A 750 2.17 5.74 42.11
CA PHE A 750 1.40 5.20 43.19
C PHE A 750 1.88 5.93 44.43
N ARG A 751 1.05 6.83 44.95
CA ARG A 751 1.46 7.73 46.02
C ARG A 751 1.24 6.95 47.27
N PHE A 752 2.34 6.54 47.89
CA PHE A 752 2.29 5.97 49.23
C PHE A 752 1.84 7.08 50.18
N ASP A 753 0.56 7.08 50.55
CA ASP A 753 -0.04 8.02 51.51
C ASP A 753 -0.21 7.38 52.90
N LYS A 754 -0.37 6.05 52.97
CA LYS A 754 -0.52 5.25 54.19
C LYS A 754 0.79 4.61 54.67
N ASN A 755 0.92 4.41 55.98
CA ASN A 755 2.00 3.59 56.55
C ASN A 755 1.81 2.13 56.12
N LEU A 756 2.87 1.47 55.62
CA LEU A 756 2.85 0.03 55.32
C LEU A 756 3.84 -0.71 56.23
N LYS A 757 3.39 -1.82 56.81
CA LYS A 757 4.16 -2.64 57.76
C LYS A 757 3.87 -4.13 57.57
N ASN A 758 4.70 -4.95 58.23
CA ASN A 758 4.56 -6.40 58.21
C ASN A 758 3.14 -6.84 58.65
N GLY A 759 2.49 -7.65 57.81
CA GLY A 759 1.09 -8.09 57.98
C GLY A 759 0.09 -7.46 57.02
N ASP A 760 0.42 -6.33 56.38
CA ASP A 760 -0.49 -5.67 55.43
C ASP A 760 -0.64 -6.47 54.13
N ASN A 761 -1.86 -6.53 53.58
CA ASN A 761 -2.17 -7.23 52.32
C ASN A 761 -3.14 -6.41 51.46
N ASN A 762 -2.61 -5.66 50.50
CA ASN A 762 -3.40 -4.76 49.64
C ASN A 762 -2.59 -4.32 48.40
N GLU A 763 -3.21 -3.53 47.53
CA GLU A 763 -2.60 -3.02 46.30
C GLU A 763 -1.40 -2.10 46.57
N ASP A 764 -1.43 -1.31 47.65
CA ASP A 764 -0.35 -0.41 48.05
C ASP A 764 0.94 -1.19 48.33
N VAL A 765 0.84 -2.35 48.97
CA VAL A 765 1.97 -3.26 49.19
C VAL A 765 2.48 -3.86 47.88
N ARG A 766 1.59 -4.16 46.93
CA ARG A 766 1.99 -4.69 45.62
C ARG A 766 2.80 -3.64 44.85
N GLN A 767 2.35 -2.39 44.88
CA GLN A 767 3.04 -1.26 44.25
C GLN A 767 4.39 -0.96 44.91
N LEU A 768 4.49 -1.11 46.25
CA LEU A 768 5.76 -1.05 46.96
C LEU A 768 6.75 -2.11 46.47
N GLN A 769 6.30 -3.36 46.35
CA GLN A 769 7.15 -4.48 45.90
C GLN A 769 7.63 -4.29 44.46
N LEU A 770 6.75 -3.84 43.55
CA LEU A 770 7.13 -3.52 42.17
C LEU A 770 8.17 -2.38 42.12
N THR A 771 7.98 -1.34 42.92
CA THR A 771 8.90 -0.21 43.01
C THR A 771 10.27 -0.65 43.52
N LEU A 772 10.31 -1.37 44.64
CA LEU A 772 11.57 -1.87 45.22
C LEU A 772 12.25 -2.89 44.31
N LYS A 773 11.50 -3.64 43.50
CA LYS A 773 12.05 -4.58 42.51
C LYS A 773 12.72 -3.85 41.36
N LYS A 774 12.07 -2.82 40.81
CA LYS A 774 12.65 -1.94 39.77
C LYS A 774 13.96 -1.30 40.25
N LEU A 775 14.03 -0.97 41.54
CA LEU A 775 15.21 -0.38 42.17
C LEU A 775 16.28 -1.42 42.59
N GLY A 776 16.04 -2.71 42.36
CA GLY A 776 16.96 -3.79 42.69
C GLY A 776 17.00 -4.22 44.16
N TYR A 777 16.12 -3.72 45.01
CA TYR A 777 16.08 -4.05 46.44
C TYR A 777 15.15 -5.23 46.79
N PHE A 778 14.15 -5.52 45.95
CA PHE A 778 13.22 -6.63 46.13
C PHE A 778 13.51 -7.77 45.14
N THR A 779 14.00 -8.90 45.67
CA THR A 779 14.55 -10.00 44.87
C THR A 779 13.55 -11.13 44.61
N TYR A 780 12.34 -11.06 45.17
CA TYR A 780 11.34 -12.11 44.94
C TYR A 780 10.79 -12.03 43.50
N PRO A 781 10.51 -13.17 42.83
CA PRO A 781 10.10 -13.18 41.43
C PRO A 781 8.80 -12.43 41.12
N THR A 782 7.87 -12.36 42.08
CA THR A 782 6.54 -11.75 41.87
C THR A 782 6.17 -10.75 42.98
N ALA A 783 5.43 -9.70 42.63
CA ALA A 783 4.84 -8.78 43.61
C ALA A 783 3.48 -9.32 44.04
N THR A 784 3.42 -9.88 45.25
CA THR A 784 2.27 -10.63 45.77
C THR A 784 1.22 -9.77 46.47
N GLY A 785 1.52 -8.51 46.76
CA GLY A 785 0.64 -7.62 47.54
C GLY A 785 0.64 -7.88 49.05
N LYS A 786 1.46 -8.83 49.54
CA LYS A 786 1.57 -9.20 50.96
C LYS A 786 2.88 -8.71 51.58
N PHE A 787 2.80 -7.91 52.65
CA PHE A 787 3.95 -7.33 53.32
C PHE A 787 4.46 -8.32 54.36
N GLY A 788 5.36 -9.21 53.94
CA GLY A 788 6.04 -10.19 54.80
C GLY A 788 7.52 -9.88 55.03
N ALA A 789 8.25 -10.83 55.62
CA ALA A 789 9.67 -10.69 55.96
C ALA A 789 10.55 -10.27 54.75
N ILE A 790 10.30 -10.82 53.56
CA ILE A 790 11.06 -10.48 52.34
C ILE A 790 10.82 -9.03 51.91
N THR A 791 9.58 -8.53 52.05
CA THR A 791 9.26 -7.12 51.73
C THR A 791 9.87 -6.18 52.76
N LYS A 792 9.83 -6.57 54.05
CA LYS A 792 10.49 -5.83 55.14
C LYS A 792 12.00 -5.68 54.88
N ASP A 793 12.69 -6.75 54.52
CA ASP A 793 14.12 -6.72 54.23
C ASP A 793 14.46 -5.84 53.02
N ALA A 794 13.64 -5.88 51.97
CA ALA A 794 13.79 -4.98 50.82
C ALA A 794 13.62 -3.50 51.22
N VAL A 795 12.66 -3.19 52.08
CA VAL A 795 12.47 -1.83 52.61
C VAL A 795 13.65 -1.39 53.47
N VAL A 796 14.19 -2.28 54.33
CA VAL A 796 15.40 -1.98 55.14
C VAL A 796 16.60 -1.68 54.24
N LYS A 797 16.83 -2.49 53.20
CA LYS A 797 17.93 -2.28 52.24
C LYS A 797 17.78 -0.93 51.52
N PHE A 798 16.58 -0.63 51.05
CA PHE A 798 16.27 0.66 50.43
C PHE A 798 16.49 1.84 51.39
N GLN A 799 16.01 1.74 52.64
CA GLN A 799 16.19 2.79 53.65
C GLN A 799 17.67 3.06 53.93
N LYS A 800 18.48 2.01 54.10
CA LYS A 800 19.94 2.15 54.27
C LYS A 800 20.58 2.85 53.07
N ALA A 801 20.24 2.43 51.85
CA ALA A 801 20.77 3.03 50.62
C ALA A 801 20.38 4.51 50.47
N LYS A 802 19.25 4.93 51.04
CA LYS A 802 18.79 6.33 51.05
C LYS A 802 19.12 7.09 52.34
N LYS A 803 19.97 6.53 53.21
CA LYS A 803 20.39 7.12 54.51
C LYS A 803 19.22 7.47 55.43
N LEU A 804 18.14 6.69 55.39
CA LEU A 804 16.98 6.78 56.28
C LEU A 804 17.10 5.79 57.45
N PRO A 805 16.39 6.01 58.57
CA PRO A 805 16.28 5.00 59.64
C PRO A 805 15.75 3.67 59.08
N ALA A 806 16.55 2.61 59.19
CA ALA A 806 16.32 1.32 58.54
C ALA A 806 15.39 0.40 59.35
N VAL A 807 14.21 0.89 59.69
CA VAL A 807 13.24 0.23 60.58
C VAL A 807 12.33 -0.78 59.87
N GLY A 808 12.38 -0.86 58.53
CA GLY A 808 11.63 -1.85 57.74
C GLY A 808 10.13 -1.60 57.62
N ILE A 809 9.69 -0.38 57.97
CA ILE A 809 8.32 0.11 57.82
C ILE A 809 8.33 1.28 56.84
N VAL A 810 7.31 1.37 55.99
CA VAL A 810 7.16 2.49 55.04
C VAL A 810 6.44 3.66 55.73
N GLY A 811 7.16 4.33 56.64
CA GLY A 811 6.71 5.52 57.36
C GLY A 811 6.83 6.82 56.54
N PRO A 812 6.43 7.99 57.09
CA PRO A 812 6.36 9.25 56.34
C PRO A 812 7.67 9.62 55.62
N ALA A 813 8.82 9.43 56.27
CA ALA A 813 10.12 9.71 55.67
C ALA A 813 10.44 8.79 54.49
N THR A 814 10.12 7.50 54.60
CA THR A 814 10.32 6.53 53.50
C THR A 814 9.37 6.79 52.35
N ARG A 815 8.10 7.15 52.63
CA ARG A 815 7.14 7.57 51.59
C ARG A 815 7.55 8.84 50.89
N ALA A 816 8.06 9.82 51.64
CA ALA A 816 8.55 11.06 51.05
C ALA A 816 9.69 10.80 50.06
N VAL A 817 10.52 9.78 50.27
CA VAL A 817 11.55 9.38 49.31
C VAL A 817 10.97 8.54 48.18
N LEU A 818 10.13 7.53 48.46
CA LEU A 818 9.50 6.68 47.43
C LEU A 818 8.62 7.47 46.46
N ASN A 819 7.87 8.45 46.96
CA ASN A 819 6.99 9.33 46.15
C ASN A 819 7.77 10.39 45.36
N LYS A 820 9.10 10.46 45.52
CA LYS A 820 10.01 11.31 44.75
C LYS A 820 10.83 10.53 43.71
N LEU A 821 10.75 9.20 43.73
CA LEU A 821 11.31 8.31 42.69
C LEU A 821 10.32 8.18 41.54
#